data_AF-A0A939LTM7-F1
#
_entry.id   AF-A0A939LTM7-F1
#
_cell.length_a   1.000
_cell.length_b   1.000
_cell.length_c   1.000
_cell.angle_alpha   90.00
_cell.angle_beta   90.00
_cell.angle_gamma   90.00
#
_symmetry.space_group_name_H-M   'P 1'
#
loop_
_entity.id
_entity.type
_entity.pdbx_description
1 polymer ?
#
loop_
_entity_poly.entity_id
_entity_poly.type
_entity_poly.pdbx_seq_one_letter_code
_entity_poly.pdbx_strand_id
1 'polypeptide(L)'
;MTEQTVPVQSGAPPEKEEAPDTSRGAPKAFGGAEINTTGTEAFLPVVAATFSSSPSKDADTQNSVIENVTTVYLDGLLEAAARGEALPHPQDIERELLEQVNANLRLLNAGRAVRVSPRADANEKNQAPLLKTLTFNQVARILVSLHGVRRLLASRAPGARPDKLDPVVVWDPEHGVYSPNVEHVFALAGVYNSSGGASFMKDVESAVRRLAPRIRRETSALWAPVANGDYERATGELHPFSPDRVFLSRSPVAYVADAQNPVIHNDDDGTDWDVDSGLMEIADGDEEVYGQLWEVLASVAQPHIRTNKAVALYDKDGNNGKGTIVALATGLAGESRTLAASLSNLAKDATLPLISGKSLIASDENATNDFVRNAEIIKSLATRDPILVNPKYEKPYNEVFEGAQIHCMNALPKFGDHGGSMWRRWLLIPLTARFEGRERKYIKDDYMHRPEVLQYVMRRALEMDFTGYSETSVSAALLLEAKNDNDPVRLFWAEHRDEFVWDLLPLEFLFEVYKGWFARNKPSGHMVDRKSFDDSIRAAVADGPGDWVDLGKGEKMKASTRMAGREPLVVEYQHRNVFEMPEKWKRDFPKGMQFRNVLYRDRAAPLTAAVSPAHALAPAADPVVAAAEAHLIRCERLAADEEALWEKRAVEGEGVADPAHVPEHARIMRIGSSCSCGAAPQRAYDPTEIARAESIALAVVAARADLDELLSPTG
;
A
#
# COMPACT_ATOMS: atom_id res chain seq x y z
N MET A 1 27.44 54.10 -9.47
CA MET A 1 28.31 55.19 -9.98
C MET A 1 29.73 54.68 -10.10
N THR A 2 30.12 54.21 -11.28
CA THR A 2 31.31 54.64 -12.05
C THR A 2 31.49 53.65 -13.20
N GLU A 3 31.06 54.09 -14.36
CA GLU A 3 31.44 53.55 -15.66
C GLU A 3 32.93 53.85 -15.90
N GLN A 4 33.65 52.90 -16.48
CA GLN A 4 34.82 53.20 -17.30
C GLN A 4 34.74 52.41 -18.61
N THR A 5 34.42 53.15 -19.66
CA THR A 5 34.48 52.80 -21.08
C THR A 5 35.74 53.39 -21.69
N VAL A 6 36.58 52.61 -22.40
CA VAL A 6 37.35 53.00 -23.61
C VAL A 6 37.93 51.69 -24.27
N PRO A 7 38.30 51.64 -25.56
CA PRO A 7 37.52 51.80 -26.79
C PRO A 7 37.60 50.56 -27.73
N VAL A 8 36.74 50.56 -28.77
CA VAL A 8 36.77 49.64 -29.92
C VAL A 8 37.74 50.14 -30.99
N GLN A 9 38.58 49.25 -31.53
CA GLN A 9 39.14 49.39 -32.88
C GLN A 9 39.01 48.07 -33.66
N SER A 10 38.72 48.26 -34.95
CA SER A 10 38.27 47.32 -35.98
C SER A 10 39.36 46.39 -36.52
N GLY A 11 38.98 45.14 -36.79
CA GLY A 11 39.71 44.21 -37.66
C GLY A 11 38.74 43.18 -38.28
N ALA A 12 38.75 43.07 -39.61
CA ALA A 12 37.92 42.18 -40.42
C ALA A 12 38.21 40.68 -40.18
N PRO A 13 37.28 39.77 -40.53
CA PRO A 13 37.31 38.39 -40.05
C PRO A 13 38.17 37.47 -40.94
N PRO A 14 38.93 36.52 -40.36
CA PRO A 14 39.42 35.37 -41.09
C PRO A 14 38.59 34.10 -40.80
N GLU A 15 38.36 33.39 -41.89
CA GLU A 15 38.20 31.94 -42.11
C GLU A 15 38.09 31.02 -40.88
N LYS A 16 37.03 30.20 -40.88
CA LYS A 16 36.84 29.06 -39.99
C LYS A 16 37.55 27.83 -40.56
N GLU A 17 38.56 27.35 -39.85
CA GLU A 17 39.06 25.97 -39.90
C GLU A 17 38.38 25.12 -38.82
N GLU A 18 38.11 23.86 -39.15
CA GLU A 18 37.39 22.83 -38.40
C GLU A 18 38.19 22.21 -37.23
N ALA A 19 37.48 21.80 -36.18
CA ALA A 19 37.77 20.65 -35.31
C ALA A 19 36.58 20.39 -34.34
N PRO A 20 36.47 19.23 -33.67
CA PRO A 20 36.30 17.89 -34.20
C PRO A 20 34.98 17.23 -33.72
N ASP A 21 34.69 16.09 -34.35
CA ASP A 21 33.53 15.20 -34.23
C ASP A 21 33.25 14.69 -32.80
N THR A 22 32.03 14.91 -32.32
CA THR A 22 31.42 14.18 -31.20
C THR A 22 30.01 13.71 -31.60
N SER A 23 29.94 12.56 -32.25
CA SER A 23 28.70 11.84 -32.51
C SER A 23 28.06 11.36 -31.19
N ARG A 24 26.94 11.97 -30.79
CA ARG A 24 25.93 11.37 -29.90
C ARG A 24 24.62 11.23 -30.68
N GLY A 25 24.09 10.01 -30.66
CA GLY A 25 23.05 9.51 -31.55
C GLY A 25 21.72 10.24 -31.44
N ALA A 26 21.19 10.59 -32.60
CA ALA A 26 19.78 10.91 -32.81
C ALA A 26 18.90 9.68 -32.58
N PRO A 27 17.62 9.85 -32.20
CA PRO A 27 16.64 8.76 -32.23
C PRO A 27 16.57 8.22 -33.67
N LYS A 28 16.75 6.91 -33.83
CA LYS A 28 16.65 6.25 -35.12
C LYS A 28 15.24 6.46 -35.68
N ALA A 29 15.15 7.39 -36.63
CA ALA A 29 14.07 7.45 -37.59
C ALA A 29 13.96 6.09 -38.31
N PHE A 30 12.72 5.70 -38.59
CA PHE A 30 12.32 4.50 -39.33
C PHE A 30 13.34 4.11 -40.40
N GLY A 31 13.85 2.88 -40.29
CA GLY A 31 14.83 2.31 -41.21
C GLY A 31 14.35 2.39 -42.65
N GLY A 32 15.26 2.82 -43.54
CA GLY A 32 15.03 2.80 -44.97
C GLY A 32 14.76 1.36 -45.44
N ALA A 33 13.53 1.10 -45.82
CA ALA A 33 13.18 -0.01 -46.68
C ALA A 33 12.95 0.55 -48.09
N GLU A 34 13.53 -0.11 -49.08
CA GLU A 34 13.33 0.18 -50.50
C GLU A 34 11.83 0.31 -50.82
N ILE A 35 11.50 1.31 -51.64
CA ILE A 35 10.13 1.62 -52.07
C ILE A 35 9.60 0.42 -52.86
N ASN A 36 8.82 -0.44 -52.20
CA ASN A 36 8.19 -1.57 -52.87
C ASN A 36 6.85 -1.15 -53.47
N THR A 37 6.88 -0.69 -54.73
CA THR A 37 5.72 -0.24 -55.50
C THR A 37 4.84 -1.37 -56.06
N THR A 38 5.12 -2.64 -55.75
CA THR A 38 4.44 -3.79 -56.37
C THR A 38 3.05 -4.11 -55.78
N GLY A 39 2.65 -3.52 -54.66
CA GLY A 39 1.37 -3.83 -53.99
C GLY A 39 0.12 -3.22 -54.62
N THR A 40 0.26 -2.17 -55.43
CA THR A 40 -0.89 -1.40 -55.98
C THR A 40 -1.67 -2.15 -57.06
N GLU A 41 -1.04 -3.08 -57.78
CA GLU A 41 -1.71 -3.84 -58.85
C GLU A 41 -2.63 -4.95 -58.34
N ALA A 42 -2.43 -5.44 -57.10
CA ALA A 42 -3.19 -6.56 -56.55
C ALA A 42 -4.55 -6.16 -55.94
N PHE A 43 -4.72 -4.91 -55.51
CA PHE A 43 -5.93 -4.45 -54.80
C PHE A 43 -7.04 -3.90 -55.71
N LEU A 44 -6.69 -3.39 -56.90
CA LEU A 44 -7.65 -2.86 -57.88
C LEU A 44 -8.71 -3.89 -58.36
N PRO A 45 -8.39 -5.18 -58.60
CA PRO A 45 -9.35 -6.15 -59.12
C PRO A 45 -10.37 -6.62 -58.06
N VAL A 46 -9.97 -6.71 -56.79
CA VAL A 46 -10.81 -7.22 -55.71
C VAL A 46 -11.96 -6.25 -55.42
N VAL A 47 -11.67 -4.94 -55.35
CA VAL A 47 -12.68 -3.90 -55.13
C VAL A 47 -13.64 -3.82 -56.32
N ALA A 48 -13.15 -3.91 -57.56
CA ALA A 48 -13.98 -3.89 -58.76
C ALA A 48 -14.98 -5.08 -58.83
N ALA A 49 -14.59 -6.25 -58.31
CA ALA A 49 -15.45 -7.42 -58.24
C ALA A 49 -16.57 -7.27 -57.18
N THR A 50 -16.30 -6.62 -56.05
CA THR A 50 -17.30 -6.39 -54.99
C THR A 50 -18.44 -5.46 -55.43
N PHE A 51 -18.19 -4.54 -56.38
CA PHE A 51 -19.21 -3.69 -56.99
C PHE A 51 -20.01 -4.36 -58.14
N SER A 52 -19.71 -5.62 -58.48
CA SER A 52 -20.31 -6.32 -59.62
C SER A 52 -21.54 -7.20 -59.28
N SER A 53 -21.88 -7.40 -58.00
CA SER A 53 -23.06 -8.21 -57.63
C SER A 53 -24.28 -7.32 -57.33
N SER A 54 -25.09 -7.10 -58.37
CA SER A 54 -26.47 -6.57 -58.36
C SER A 54 -26.79 -5.29 -57.55
N PRO A 55 -27.23 -4.20 -58.20
CA PRO A 55 -27.57 -2.96 -57.51
C PRO A 55 -28.84 -3.17 -56.69
N SER A 56 -28.75 -3.00 -55.36
CA SER A 56 -29.94 -2.58 -54.61
C SER A 56 -30.37 -1.22 -55.17
N LYS A 57 -31.67 -0.93 -55.17
CA LYS A 57 -32.28 0.27 -55.75
C LYS A 57 -31.89 1.58 -55.06
N ASP A 58 -31.00 1.56 -54.09
CA ASP A 58 -30.56 2.75 -53.36
C ASP A 58 -29.38 3.38 -54.10
N ALA A 59 -29.56 4.60 -54.59
CA ALA A 59 -28.49 5.34 -55.23
C ALA A 59 -27.32 5.51 -54.24
N ASP A 60 -26.15 4.98 -54.55
CA ASP A 60 -24.94 5.16 -53.75
C ASP A 60 -24.74 6.64 -53.43
N THR A 61 -24.90 6.99 -52.16
CA THR A 61 -24.61 8.33 -51.67
C THR A 61 -23.09 8.51 -51.63
N GLN A 62 -22.60 9.76 -51.64
CA GLN A 62 -21.17 10.01 -51.45
C GLN A 62 -20.65 9.37 -50.16
N ASN A 63 -21.45 9.42 -49.08
CA ASN A 63 -21.10 8.80 -47.80
C ASN A 63 -21.01 7.27 -47.91
N SER A 64 -21.97 6.62 -48.61
CA SER A 64 -21.93 5.17 -48.88
C SER A 64 -20.64 4.77 -49.60
N VAL A 65 -20.26 5.51 -50.64
CA VAL A 65 -19.02 5.24 -51.39
C VAL A 65 -17.79 5.39 -50.51
N ILE A 66 -17.67 6.50 -49.77
CA ILE A 66 -16.53 6.72 -48.87
C ILE A 66 -16.44 5.61 -47.82
N GLU A 67 -17.57 5.25 -47.21
CA GLU A 67 -17.63 4.22 -46.16
C GLU A 67 -17.26 2.83 -46.69
N ASN A 68 -17.86 2.40 -47.81
CA ASN A 68 -17.63 1.08 -48.39
C ASN A 68 -16.18 0.93 -48.87
N VAL A 69 -15.67 1.89 -49.64
CA VAL A 69 -14.28 1.85 -50.13
C VAL A 69 -13.29 1.84 -48.96
N THR A 70 -13.52 2.66 -47.93
CA THR A 70 -12.66 2.68 -46.75
C THR A 70 -12.70 1.36 -46.00
N THR A 71 -13.88 0.75 -45.85
CA THR A 71 -14.02 -0.54 -45.15
C THR A 71 -13.28 -1.64 -45.89
N VAL A 72 -13.52 -1.80 -47.20
CA VAL A 72 -12.85 -2.81 -48.03
C VAL A 72 -11.34 -2.62 -48.05
N TYR A 73 -10.86 -1.38 -48.14
CA TYR A 73 -9.43 -1.07 -48.10
C TYR A 73 -8.79 -1.50 -46.77
N LEU A 74 -9.40 -1.14 -45.65
CA LEU A 74 -8.88 -1.48 -44.32
C LEU A 74 -8.96 -2.99 -44.04
N ASP A 75 -10.03 -3.67 -44.44
CA ASP A 75 -10.15 -5.12 -44.31
C ASP A 75 -9.05 -5.83 -45.09
N GLY A 76 -8.74 -5.37 -46.30
CA GLY A 76 -7.63 -5.88 -47.10
C GLY A 76 -6.26 -5.70 -46.43
N LEU A 77 -6.02 -4.57 -45.78
CA LEU A 77 -4.79 -4.35 -45.00
C LEU A 77 -4.71 -5.25 -43.76
N LEU A 78 -5.83 -5.44 -43.06
CA LEU A 78 -5.90 -6.33 -41.89
C LEU A 78 -5.66 -7.79 -42.28
N GLU A 79 -6.21 -8.25 -43.41
CA GLU A 79 -5.95 -9.58 -43.95
C GLU A 79 -4.48 -9.77 -44.34
N ALA A 80 -3.83 -8.74 -44.93
CA ALA A 80 -2.41 -8.77 -45.24
C ALA A 80 -1.55 -8.83 -43.97
N ALA A 81 -1.86 -8.01 -42.97
CA ALA A 81 -1.18 -8.05 -41.67
C ALA A 81 -1.35 -9.41 -40.96
N ALA A 82 -2.52 -10.03 -41.06
CA ALA A 82 -2.76 -11.37 -40.51
C ALA A 82 -1.92 -12.47 -41.20
N ARG A 83 -1.46 -12.23 -42.43
CA ARG A 83 -0.50 -13.11 -43.14
C ARG A 83 0.98 -12.77 -42.83
N GLY A 84 1.24 -11.79 -41.97
CA GLY A 84 2.58 -11.34 -41.60
C GLY A 84 3.18 -10.27 -42.53
N GLU A 85 2.38 -9.67 -43.40
CA GLU A 85 2.83 -8.56 -44.25
C GLU A 85 2.90 -7.26 -43.42
N ALA A 86 3.93 -6.44 -43.66
CA ALA A 86 4.06 -5.15 -42.98
C ALA A 86 2.97 -4.18 -43.46
N LEU A 87 2.37 -3.43 -42.54
CA LEU A 87 1.42 -2.38 -42.89
C LEU A 87 2.12 -1.28 -43.71
N PRO A 88 1.47 -0.72 -44.74
CA PRO A 88 2.04 0.38 -45.52
C PRO A 88 2.30 1.61 -44.65
N HIS A 89 3.22 2.46 -45.10
CA HIS A 89 3.49 3.72 -44.42
C HIS A 89 2.21 4.59 -44.39
N PRO A 90 1.93 5.35 -43.31
CA PRO A 90 0.72 6.16 -43.19
C PRO A 90 0.43 7.10 -44.38
N GLN A 91 1.47 7.65 -45.02
CA GLN A 91 1.33 8.49 -46.22
C GLN A 91 0.91 7.70 -47.45
N ASP A 92 1.33 6.45 -47.58
CA ASP A 92 0.87 5.56 -48.66
C ASP A 92 -0.59 5.19 -48.45
N ILE A 93 -0.98 4.90 -47.20
CA ILE A 93 -2.38 4.67 -46.81
C ILE A 93 -3.25 5.88 -47.18
N GLU A 94 -2.81 7.10 -46.85
CA GLU A 94 -3.52 8.33 -47.22
C GLU A 94 -3.67 8.45 -48.74
N ARG A 95 -2.57 8.30 -49.49
CA ARG A 95 -2.55 8.42 -50.95
C ARG A 95 -3.48 7.39 -51.61
N GLU A 96 -3.29 6.11 -51.31
CA GLU A 96 -4.01 5.01 -51.94
C GLU A 96 -5.51 5.07 -51.65
N LEU A 97 -5.88 5.35 -50.39
CA LEU A 97 -7.28 5.46 -50.01
C LEU A 97 -7.96 6.66 -50.69
N LEU A 98 -7.26 7.81 -50.80
CA LEU A 98 -7.76 8.96 -51.55
C LEU A 98 -7.94 8.66 -53.04
N GLU A 99 -6.98 7.97 -53.66
CA GLU A 99 -7.05 7.57 -55.06
C GLU A 99 -8.25 6.65 -55.32
N GLN A 100 -8.42 5.60 -54.51
CA GLN A 100 -9.53 4.64 -54.65
C GLN A 100 -10.89 5.29 -54.41
N VAL A 101 -11.02 6.11 -53.36
CA VAL A 101 -12.27 6.83 -53.08
C VAL A 101 -12.59 7.79 -54.22
N ASN A 102 -11.63 8.58 -54.68
CA ASN A 102 -11.85 9.54 -55.77
C ASN A 102 -12.17 8.84 -57.10
N ALA A 103 -11.60 7.67 -57.39
CA ALA A 103 -11.97 6.87 -58.54
C ALA A 103 -13.45 6.45 -58.48
N ASN A 104 -13.93 5.97 -57.33
CA ASN A 104 -15.33 5.58 -57.14
C ASN A 104 -16.28 6.79 -57.16
N LEU A 105 -15.88 7.95 -56.62
CA LEU A 105 -16.67 9.18 -56.71
C LEU A 105 -16.79 9.69 -58.16
N ARG A 106 -15.74 9.52 -58.99
CA ARG A 106 -15.84 9.81 -60.44
C ARG A 106 -16.85 8.90 -61.13
N LEU A 107 -16.86 7.60 -60.81
CA LEU A 107 -17.84 6.65 -61.33
C LEU A 107 -19.27 7.01 -60.89
N LEU A 108 -19.45 7.37 -59.62
CA LEU A 108 -20.74 7.84 -59.10
C LEU A 108 -21.23 9.09 -59.83
N ASN A 109 -20.35 10.07 -60.04
CA ASN A 109 -20.69 11.30 -60.76
C ASN A 109 -21.03 11.03 -62.23
N ALA A 110 -20.29 10.13 -62.90
CA ALA A 110 -20.60 9.69 -64.25
C ALA A 110 -21.97 8.99 -64.32
N GLY A 111 -22.26 8.08 -63.37
CA GLY A 111 -23.55 7.40 -63.27
C GLY A 111 -24.73 8.34 -63.00
N ARG A 112 -24.51 9.41 -62.21
CA ARG A 112 -25.50 10.47 -62.01
C ARG A 112 -25.73 11.28 -63.28
N ALA A 113 -24.68 11.63 -64.02
CA ALA A 113 -24.80 12.37 -65.28
C ALA A 113 -25.64 11.63 -66.34
N VAL A 114 -25.54 10.30 -66.39
CA VAL A 114 -26.33 9.46 -67.33
C VAL A 114 -27.82 9.40 -66.96
N ARG A 115 -28.18 9.56 -65.67
CA ARG A 115 -29.58 9.45 -65.18
C ARG A 115 -30.38 10.76 -65.27
N VAL A 116 -29.76 11.87 -65.65
CA VAL A 116 -30.39 13.19 -65.71
C VAL A 116 -30.92 13.43 -67.13
N SER A 117 -32.21 13.77 -67.28
CA SER A 117 -32.83 14.11 -68.57
C SER A 117 -32.13 15.31 -69.24
N PRO A 118 -32.13 15.45 -70.58
CA PRO A 118 -31.42 16.52 -71.32
C PRO A 118 -31.82 17.97 -70.97
N ARG A 119 -32.81 18.15 -70.09
CA ARG A 119 -33.36 19.44 -69.64
C ARG A 119 -33.21 19.70 -68.14
N ALA A 120 -32.63 18.78 -67.38
CA ALA A 120 -32.34 19.01 -65.98
C ALA A 120 -30.88 19.44 -65.86
N ASP A 121 -30.65 20.57 -65.19
CA ASP A 121 -29.36 21.22 -65.08
C ASP A 121 -28.28 20.21 -64.66
N ALA A 122 -27.40 19.85 -65.59
CA ALA A 122 -26.12 19.19 -65.32
C ALA A 122 -25.17 20.18 -64.65
N ASN A 123 -25.63 20.81 -63.57
CA ASN A 123 -24.90 21.81 -62.83
C ASN A 123 -23.78 21.08 -62.07
N GLU A 124 -22.54 21.55 -62.15
CA GLU A 124 -21.40 21.07 -61.33
C GLU A 124 -21.76 20.96 -59.84
N LYS A 125 -22.76 21.73 -59.39
CA LYS A 125 -23.32 21.73 -58.03
C LYS A 125 -23.92 20.39 -57.57
N ASN A 126 -24.28 19.47 -58.46
CA ASN A 126 -24.87 18.16 -58.11
C ASN A 126 -23.86 17.00 -58.11
N GLN A 127 -22.59 17.27 -58.42
CA GLN A 127 -21.52 16.28 -58.35
C GLN A 127 -21.04 16.10 -56.91
N ALA A 128 -20.76 14.87 -56.51
CA ALA A 128 -20.07 14.59 -55.27
C ALA A 128 -18.63 15.14 -55.37
N PRO A 129 -18.18 16.03 -54.47
CA PRO A 129 -16.83 16.58 -54.52
C PRO A 129 -15.78 15.50 -54.27
N LEU A 130 -14.68 15.57 -55.02
CA LEU A 130 -13.50 14.75 -54.78
C LEU A 130 -12.80 15.17 -53.49
N LEU A 131 -12.28 14.19 -52.77
CA LEU A 131 -11.55 14.39 -51.53
C LEU A 131 -10.12 14.84 -51.82
N LYS A 132 -9.67 15.88 -51.12
CA LYS A 132 -8.28 16.32 -51.12
C LYS A 132 -7.49 15.76 -49.94
N THR A 133 -8.18 15.45 -48.85
CA THR A 133 -7.65 14.89 -47.61
C THR A 133 -8.64 13.88 -47.05
N LEU A 134 -8.18 12.97 -46.21
CA LEU A 134 -9.05 11.99 -45.58
C LEU A 134 -10.06 12.68 -44.64
N THR A 135 -11.31 12.22 -44.69
CA THR A 135 -12.36 12.71 -43.79
C THR A 135 -12.11 12.25 -42.35
N PHE A 136 -12.65 12.96 -41.36
CA PHE A 136 -12.50 12.60 -39.94
C PHE A 136 -12.99 11.17 -39.64
N ASN A 137 -14.02 10.68 -40.36
CA ASN A 137 -14.53 9.31 -40.21
C ASN A 137 -13.55 8.28 -40.77
N GLN A 138 -12.85 8.58 -41.87
CA GLN A 138 -11.84 7.69 -42.43
C GLN A 138 -10.63 7.59 -41.49
N VAL A 139 -10.15 8.73 -40.99
CA VAL A 139 -9.08 8.76 -39.99
C VAL A 139 -9.50 7.99 -38.74
N ALA A 140 -10.70 8.20 -38.22
CA ALA A 140 -11.18 7.44 -37.06
C ALA A 140 -11.25 5.92 -37.29
N ARG A 141 -11.67 5.48 -38.49
CA ARG A 141 -11.66 4.05 -38.85
C ARG A 141 -10.25 3.48 -38.94
N ILE A 142 -9.31 4.23 -39.52
CA ILE A 142 -7.89 3.87 -39.55
C ILE A 142 -7.36 3.69 -38.13
N LEU A 143 -7.61 4.65 -37.23
CA LEU A 143 -7.14 4.59 -35.84
C LEU A 143 -7.70 3.37 -35.10
N VAL A 144 -9.00 3.10 -35.23
CA VAL A 144 -9.64 1.94 -34.57
C VAL A 144 -9.14 0.61 -35.13
N SER A 145 -8.93 0.53 -36.45
CA SER A 145 -8.60 -0.73 -37.13
C SER A 145 -7.11 -1.05 -37.05
N LEU A 146 -6.25 -0.08 -37.34
CA LEU A 146 -4.81 -0.29 -37.51
C LEU A 146 -3.98 0.08 -36.26
N HIS A 147 -4.46 1.02 -35.43
CA HIS A 147 -3.71 1.53 -34.27
C HIS A 147 -4.24 1.03 -32.93
N GLY A 148 -5.11 0.02 -32.95
CA GLY A 148 -5.66 -0.55 -31.72
C GLY A 148 -6.36 0.47 -30.82
N VAL A 149 -6.99 1.51 -31.39
CA VAL A 149 -7.71 2.49 -30.58
C VAL A 149 -9.00 1.87 -30.04
N ARG A 150 -9.18 1.95 -28.72
CA ARG A 150 -10.27 1.30 -27.97
C ARG A 150 -10.90 2.27 -26.99
N ARG A 151 -12.04 1.88 -26.43
CA ARG A 151 -12.66 2.55 -25.26
C ARG A 151 -12.48 1.70 -24.03
N LEU A 152 -11.82 2.24 -23.02
CA LEU A 152 -11.66 1.55 -21.75
C LEU A 152 -12.94 1.70 -20.93
N LEU A 153 -13.56 0.58 -20.57
CA LEU A 153 -14.70 0.57 -19.67
C LEU A 153 -14.22 0.98 -18.27
N ALA A 154 -14.65 2.16 -17.82
CA ALA A 154 -14.45 2.57 -16.44
C ALA A 154 -15.18 1.60 -15.50
N SER A 155 -14.50 1.16 -14.43
CA SER A 155 -15.14 0.38 -13.38
C SER A 155 -16.24 1.22 -12.74
N ARG A 156 -17.49 0.98 -13.12
CA ARG A 156 -18.69 1.62 -12.57
C ARG A 156 -19.58 0.55 -11.98
N ALA A 157 -20.38 0.96 -10.98
CA ALA A 157 -21.40 0.11 -10.37
C ALA A 157 -22.26 -0.59 -11.45
N PRO A 158 -22.69 -1.84 -11.21
CA PRO A 158 -23.54 -2.58 -12.13
C PRO A 158 -24.77 -1.75 -12.53
N GLY A 159 -24.95 -1.48 -13.82
CA GLY A 159 -26.10 -0.73 -14.36
C GLY A 159 -25.85 0.74 -14.74
N ALA A 160 -24.62 1.26 -14.59
CA ALA A 160 -24.28 2.58 -15.13
C ALA A 160 -24.47 2.62 -16.66
N ARG A 161 -25.26 3.57 -17.16
CA ARG A 161 -25.49 3.71 -18.61
C ARG A 161 -24.16 3.97 -19.34
N PRO A 162 -23.96 3.35 -20.52
CA PRO A 162 -22.82 3.64 -21.38
C PRO A 162 -22.83 5.14 -21.76
N ASP A 163 -21.81 5.90 -21.37
CA ASP A 163 -21.73 7.36 -21.54
C ASP A 163 -20.41 7.78 -22.21
N LYS A 164 -20.38 9.02 -22.74
CA LYS A 164 -19.28 9.82 -23.30
C LYS A 164 -18.01 9.92 -22.44
N LEU A 165 -17.96 9.27 -21.29
CA LEU A 165 -16.89 9.37 -20.29
C LEU A 165 -15.91 8.18 -20.31
N ASP A 166 -16.17 7.12 -21.09
CA ASP A 166 -15.19 6.03 -21.28
C ASP A 166 -13.89 6.63 -21.88
N PRO A 167 -12.72 6.47 -21.23
CA PRO A 167 -11.45 6.93 -21.79
C PRO A 167 -11.16 6.29 -23.14
N VAL A 168 -10.72 7.08 -24.11
CA VAL A 168 -10.16 6.56 -25.37
C VAL A 168 -8.72 6.19 -25.08
N VAL A 169 -8.34 4.96 -25.43
CA VAL A 169 -7.01 4.43 -25.19
C VAL A 169 -6.41 3.93 -26.50
N VAL A 170 -5.09 4.03 -26.63
CA VAL A 170 -4.33 3.57 -27.80
C VAL A 170 -3.41 2.43 -27.39
N TRP A 171 -3.37 1.37 -28.19
CA TRP A 171 -2.43 0.27 -28.00
C TRP A 171 -1.02 0.71 -28.39
N ASP A 172 -0.07 0.52 -27.48
CA ASP A 172 1.35 0.65 -27.72
C ASP A 172 1.97 -0.76 -27.84
N PRO A 173 2.30 -1.21 -29.06
CA PRO A 173 2.86 -2.55 -29.26
C PRO A 173 4.31 -2.68 -28.77
N GLU A 174 5.06 -1.57 -28.65
CA GLU A 174 6.45 -1.60 -28.19
C GLU A 174 6.53 -1.88 -26.70
N HIS A 175 5.63 -1.25 -25.94
CA HIS A 175 5.57 -1.40 -24.48
C HIS A 175 4.45 -2.35 -24.02
N GLY A 176 3.65 -2.89 -24.94
CA GLY A 176 2.56 -3.82 -24.65
C GLY A 176 1.47 -3.24 -23.73
N VAL A 177 1.18 -1.94 -23.77
CA VAL A 177 0.20 -1.30 -22.89
C VAL A 177 -0.79 -0.44 -23.66
N TYR A 178 -1.92 -0.16 -23.03
CA TYR A 178 -2.84 0.86 -23.49
C TYR A 178 -2.54 2.21 -22.83
N SER A 179 -2.26 3.23 -23.63
CA SER A 179 -2.09 4.60 -23.17
C SER A 179 -3.45 5.32 -23.12
N PRO A 180 -3.85 5.89 -21.97
CA PRO A 180 -5.04 6.75 -21.85
C PRO A 180 -4.79 8.20 -22.29
N ASN A 181 -3.59 8.52 -22.78
CA ASN A 181 -3.25 9.87 -23.21
C ASN A 181 -3.93 10.22 -24.54
N VAL A 182 -4.90 11.14 -24.50
CA VAL A 182 -5.62 11.60 -25.69
C VAL A 182 -4.72 12.29 -26.71
N GLU A 183 -3.60 12.89 -26.27
CA GLU A 183 -2.63 13.51 -27.17
C GLU A 183 -1.98 12.47 -28.10
N HIS A 184 -1.84 11.22 -27.66
CA HIS A 184 -1.34 10.14 -28.55
C HIS A 184 -2.35 9.85 -29.67
N VAL A 185 -3.65 9.89 -29.37
CA VAL A 185 -4.71 9.74 -30.39
C VAL A 185 -4.64 10.88 -31.40
N PHE A 186 -4.44 12.12 -30.94
CA PHE A 186 -4.34 13.29 -31.81
C PHE A 186 -3.06 13.31 -32.64
N ALA A 187 -1.92 12.93 -32.05
CA ALA A 187 -0.67 12.78 -32.77
C ALA A 187 -0.81 11.77 -33.91
N LEU A 188 -1.39 10.59 -33.63
CA LEU A 188 -1.67 9.56 -34.65
C LEU A 188 -2.65 10.04 -35.72
N ALA A 189 -3.73 10.75 -35.32
CA ALA A 189 -4.68 11.32 -36.27
C ALA A 189 -4.00 12.32 -37.22
N GLY A 190 -3.08 13.13 -36.71
CA GLY A 190 -2.31 14.11 -37.47
C GLY A 190 -1.40 13.49 -38.54
N VAL A 191 -0.95 12.24 -38.35
CA VAL A 191 -0.16 11.51 -39.36
C VAL A 191 -0.97 11.24 -40.62
N TYR A 192 -2.28 11.00 -40.50
CA TYR A 192 -3.19 10.73 -41.62
C TYR A 192 -3.89 11.97 -42.18
N ASN A 193 -3.78 13.11 -41.48
CA ASN A 193 -4.28 14.39 -41.95
C ASN A 193 -3.51 15.54 -41.27
N SER A 194 -2.43 15.96 -41.92
CA SER A 194 -1.56 17.04 -41.42
C SER A 194 -2.20 18.44 -41.50
N SER A 195 -3.26 18.59 -42.30
CA SER A 195 -3.99 19.86 -42.46
C SER A 195 -5.10 20.08 -41.43
N GLY A 196 -5.41 19.06 -40.63
CA GLY A 196 -6.52 19.06 -39.67
C GLY A 196 -6.26 19.98 -38.48
N GLY A 197 -7.10 21.00 -38.30
CA GLY A 197 -7.08 21.85 -37.11
C GLY A 197 -7.83 21.26 -35.91
N ALA A 198 -7.92 22.00 -34.80
CA ALA A 198 -8.53 21.53 -33.55
C ALA A 198 -9.99 21.05 -33.69
N SER A 199 -10.79 21.64 -34.60
CA SER A 199 -12.16 21.18 -34.86
C SER A 199 -12.17 19.79 -35.50
N PHE A 200 -11.25 19.52 -36.43
CA PHE A 200 -11.11 18.22 -37.08
C PHE A 200 -10.75 17.14 -36.05
N MET A 201 -9.81 17.42 -35.15
CA MET A 201 -9.42 16.47 -34.10
C MET A 201 -10.58 16.14 -33.15
N LYS A 202 -11.43 17.12 -32.83
CA LYS A 202 -12.66 16.88 -32.05
C LYS A 202 -13.66 15.99 -32.80
N ASP A 203 -13.79 16.16 -34.11
CA ASP A 203 -14.66 15.32 -34.94
C ASP A 203 -14.10 13.89 -35.07
N VAL A 204 -12.78 13.74 -35.17
CA VAL A 204 -12.08 12.44 -35.11
C VAL A 204 -12.35 11.77 -33.77
N GLU A 205 -12.14 12.46 -32.64
CA GLU A 205 -12.41 11.91 -31.31
C GLU A 205 -13.87 11.46 -31.16
N SER A 206 -14.81 12.28 -31.62
CA SER A 206 -16.24 11.97 -31.63
C SER A 206 -16.55 10.73 -32.47
N ALA A 207 -15.90 10.57 -33.62
CA ALA A 207 -16.03 9.39 -34.48
C ALA A 207 -15.40 8.15 -33.87
N VAL A 208 -14.18 8.26 -33.31
CA VAL A 208 -13.51 7.18 -32.56
C VAL A 208 -14.41 6.71 -31.41
N ARG A 209 -15.01 7.63 -30.65
CA ARG A 209 -15.92 7.27 -29.55
C ARG A 209 -17.16 6.50 -30.02
N ARG A 210 -17.60 6.66 -31.27
CA ARG A 210 -18.70 5.87 -31.84
C ARG A 210 -18.23 4.49 -32.32
N LEU A 211 -17.08 4.44 -32.98
CA LEU A 211 -16.59 3.26 -33.71
C LEU A 211 -15.76 2.30 -32.82
N ALA A 212 -14.99 2.84 -31.88
CA ALA A 212 -14.03 2.06 -31.11
C ALA A 212 -14.72 1.03 -30.20
N PRO A 213 -14.31 -0.25 -30.25
CA PRO A 213 -14.86 -1.27 -29.38
C PRO A 213 -14.45 -1.02 -27.93
N ARG A 214 -15.25 -1.56 -27.02
CA ARG A 214 -15.05 -1.43 -25.59
C ARG A 214 -14.24 -2.60 -25.05
N ILE A 215 -13.28 -2.30 -24.20
CA ILE A 215 -12.41 -3.27 -23.55
C ILE A 215 -12.42 -3.06 -22.04
N ARG A 216 -12.10 -4.11 -21.27
CA ARG A 216 -11.92 -4.04 -19.81
C ARG A 216 -10.45 -4.23 -19.49
N ARG A 217 -9.98 -3.60 -18.41
CA ARG A 217 -8.65 -3.87 -17.86
C ARG A 217 -8.54 -5.34 -17.48
N GLU A 218 -7.37 -5.91 -17.70
CA GLU A 218 -6.99 -7.19 -17.12
C GLU A 218 -6.66 -6.95 -15.63
N THR A 219 -7.38 -7.62 -14.74
CA THR A 219 -7.24 -7.46 -13.27
C THR A 219 -7.09 -8.80 -12.55
N SER A 220 -6.98 -9.91 -13.29
CA SER A 220 -6.87 -11.23 -12.70
C SER A 220 -5.51 -11.44 -12.01
N ALA A 221 -5.54 -12.26 -10.97
CA ALA A 221 -4.35 -12.78 -10.32
C ALA A 221 -3.63 -13.87 -11.15
N LEU A 222 -3.90 -13.98 -12.46
CA LEU A 222 -3.22 -14.93 -13.35
C LEU A 222 -1.98 -14.30 -14.01
N TRP A 223 -2.05 -13.02 -14.35
CA TRP A 223 -1.03 -12.36 -15.17
C TRP A 223 -0.19 -11.33 -14.41
N ALA A 224 1.13 -11.35 -14.62
CA ALA A 224 2.05 -10.32 -14.18
C ALA A 224 2.69 -9.62 -15.42
N PRO A 225 2.39 -8.33 -15.67
CA PRO A 225 2.94 -7.62 -16.81
C PRO A 225 4.37 -7.12 -16.53
N VAL A 226 5.34 -7.66 -17.27
CA VAL A 226 6.78 -7.35 -17.19
C VAL A 226 7.29 -6.71 -18.50
N ALA A 227 8.53 -6.22 -18.50
CA ALA A 227 9.06 -5.42 -19.60
C ALA A 227 9.21 -6.15 -20.94
N ASN A 228 9.26 -7.48 -20.92
CA ASN A 228 9.46 -8.32 -22.10
C ASN A 228 8.27 -9.28 -22.39
N GLY A 229 7.15 -9.14 -21.67
CA GLY A 229 5.97 -9.95 -21.94
C GLY A 229 4.91 -9.95 -20.84
N ASP A 230 3.94 -10.85 -21.00
CA ASP A 230 2.91 -11.17 -20.02
C ASP A 230 3.27 -12.49 -19.34
N TYR A 231 3.74 -12.45 -18.10
CA TYR A 231 4.07 -13.68 -17.36
C TYR A 231 2.79 -14.33 -16.82
N GLU A 232 2.57 -15.59 -17.20
CA GLU A 232 1.46 -16.42 -16.72
C GLU A 232 1.89 -17.21 -15.49
N ARG A 233 1.29 -16.88 -14.34
CA ARG A 233 1.74 -17.43 -13.05
C ARG A 233 1.44 -18.90 -12.86
N ALA A 234 0.34 -19.38 -13.45
CA ALA A 234 -0.06 -20.77 -13.30
C ALA A 234 0.88 -21.74 -14.04
N THR A 235 1.49 -21.30 -15.14
CA THR A 235 2.35 -22.12 -16.01
C THR A 235 3.82 -21.77 -15.87
N GLY A 236 4.15 -20.56 -15.39
CA GLY A 236 5.51 -20.03 -15.38
C GLY A 236 5.98 -19.55 -16.76
N GLU A 237 5.07 -19.42 -17.73
CA GLU A 237 5.42 -19.09 -19.11
C GLU A 237 5.35 -17.57 -19.36
N LEU A 238 6.31 -17.06 -20.13
CA LEU A 238 6.31 -15.68 -20.61
C LEU A 238 5.67 -15.62 -22.00
N HIS A 239 4.54 -14.92 -22.10
CA HIS A 239 3.81 -14.74 -23.35
C HIS A 239 4.17 -13.40 -24.02
N PRO A 240 4.21 -13.33 -25.37
CA PRO A 240 4.35 -12.07 -26.09
C PRO A 240 3.23 -11.09 -25.71
N PHE A 241 3.47 -9.78 -25.90
CA PHE A 241 2.42 -8.78 -25.68
C PHE A 241 1.17 -9.07 -26.52
N SER A 242 0.01 -8.96 -25.89
CA SER A 242 -1.27 -9.10 -26.57
C SER A 242 -2.16 -7.89 -26.34
N PRO A 243 -2.75 -7.30 -27.40
CA PRO A 243 -3.72 -6.23 -27.26
C PRO A 243 -5.04 -6.69 -26.60
N ASP A 244 -5.25 -8.00 -26.45
CA ASP A 244 -6.42 -8.56 -25.76
C ASP A 244 -6.22 -8.60 -24.24
N ARG A 245 -4.96 -8.60 -23.77
CA ARG A 245 -4.61 -8.47 -22.35
C ARG A 245 -4.34 -7.00 -22.02
N VAL A 246 -5.38 -6.35 -21.49
CA VAL A 246 -5.44 -4.90 -21.35
C VAL A 246 -4.75 -4.43 -20.08
N PHE A 247 -3.45 -4.18 -20.17
CA PHE A 247 -2.68 -3.48 -19.13
C PHE A 247 -2.53 -2.00 -19.47
N LEU A 248 -2.54 -1.14 -18.45
CA LEU A 248 -2.24 0.29 -18.60
C LEU A 248 -0.81 0.66 -18.18
N SER A 249 -0.09 -0.29 -17.58
CA SER A 249 1.29 -0.12 -17.12
C SER A 249 1.92 -1.49 -16.91
N ARG A 250 3.25 -1.56 -16.92
CA ARG A 250 4.03 -2.79 -16.69
C ARG A 250 5.21 -2.49 -15.78
N SER A 251 5.75 -3.53 -15.14
CA SER A 251 7.08 -3.39 -14.54
C SER A 251 8.10 -3.09 -15.64
N PRO A 252 9.05 -2.17 -15.41
CA PRO A 252 10.16 -1.93 -16.35
C PRO A 252 11.22 -3.04 -16.30
N VAL A 253 11.07 -4.02 -15.41
CA VAL A 253 12.01 -5.14 -15.27
C VAL A 253 11.55 -6.30 -16.13
N ALA A 254 12.47 -6.87 -16.90
CA ALA A 254 12.22 -8.07 -17.70
C ALA A 254 12.23 -9.32 -16.83
N TYR A 255 11.39 -10.30 -17.15
CA TYR A 255 11.52 -11.64 -16.60
C TYR A 255 12.56 -12.42 -17.41
N VAL A 256 13.56 -12.96 -16.72
CA VAL A 256 14.65 -13.74 -17.31
C VAL A 256 14.75 -15.05 -16.52
N ALA A 257 14.35 -16.17 -17.15
CA ALA A 257 14.20 -17.46 -16.48
C ALA A 257 15.51 -17.98 -15.85
N ASP A 258 16.65 -17.66 -16.45
CA ASP A 258 17.98 -18.07 -15.99
C ASP A 258 18.72 -16.99 -15.17
N ALA A 259 18.07 -15.89 -14.78
CA ALA A 259 18.70 -14.81 -14.00
C ALA A 259 19.29 -15.31 -12.68
N GLN A 260 20.60 -15.26 -12.50
CA GLN A 260 21.26 -15.74 -11.29
C GLN A 260 21.33 -14.66 -10.20
N ASN A 261 21.47 -15.05 -8.94
CA ASN A 261 21.78 -14.11 -7.85
C ASN A 261 23.16 -13.50 -8.12
N PRO A 262 23.28 -12.21 -8.46
CA PRO A 262 24.56 -11.64 -8.84
C PRO A 262 25.43 -11.40 -7.59
N VAL A 263 26.68 -11.85 -7.65
CA VAL A 263 27.70 -11.49 -6.66
C VAL A 263 28.42 -10.24 -7.16
N ILE A 264 28.27 -9.14 -6.43
CA ILE A 264 28.84 -7.84 -6.74
C ILE A 264 30.02 -7.59 -5.80
N HIS A 265 31.22 -7.47 -6.38
CA HIS A 265 32.41 -7.06 -5.65
C HIS A 265 32.52 -5.53 -5.60
N ASN A 266 32.88 -4.99 -4.44
CA ASN A 266 33.21 -3.57 -4.27
C ASN A 266 34.72 -3.39 -4.04
N ASP A 267 35.40 -2.71 -4.97
CA ASP A 267 36.85 -2.48 -4.89
C ASP A 267 37.24 -1.49 -3.77
N ASP A 268 36.34 -0.61 -3.32
CA ASP A 268 36.64 0.44 -2.34
C ASP A 268 36.80 -0.12 -0.92
N ASP A 269 36.02 -1.15 -0.56
CA ASP A 269 36.09 -1.80 0.76
C ASP A 269 36.43 -3.31 0.70
N GLY A 270 36.61 -3.87 -0.50
CA GLY A 270 36.99 -5.27 -0.74
C GLY A 270 35.89 -6.27 -0.39
N THR A 271 34.62 -5.84 -0.35
CA THR A 271 33.51 -6.69 0.08
C THR A 271 32.73 -7.27 -1.09
N ASP A 272 32.22 -8.48 -0.92
CA ASP A 272 31.27 -9.10 -1.82
C ASP A 272 29.86 -8.95 -1.26
N TRP A 273 28.89 -8.71 -2.14
CA TRP A 273 27.48 -8.61 -1.81
C TRP A 273 26.63 -9.35 -2.82
N ASP A 274 25.59 -10.04 -2.34
CA ASP A 274 24.55 -10.65 -3.16
C ASP A 274 23.17 -10.38 -2.53
N VAL A 275 22.11 -10.56 -3.32
CA VAL A 275 20.75 -10.18 -2.93
C VAL A 275 20.24 -10.99 -1.74
N ASP A 276 20.49 -12.31 -1.74
CA ASP A 276 19.95 -13.21 -0.73
C ASP A 276 20.62 -12.97 0.62
N SER A 277 21.95 -12.86 0.63
CA SER A 277 22.72 -12.53 1.83
C SER A 277 22.37 -11.13 2.33
N GLY A 278 22.22 -10.15 1.43
CA GLY A 278 21.82 -8.79 1.79
C GLY A 278 20.44 -8.70 2.44
N LEU A 279 19.45 -9.44 1.91
CA LEU A 279 18.13 -9.52 2.53
C LEU A 279 18.15 -10.27 3.86
N MET A 280 18.99 -11.32 3.99
CA MET A 280 19.18 -12.05 5.24
C MET A 280 19.85 -11.18 6.32
N GLU A 281 20.80 -10.32 5.94
CA GLU A 281 21.41 -9.33 6.83
C GLU A 281 20.39 -8.29 7.32
N ILE A 282 19.51 -7.81 6.44
CA ILE A 282 18.40 -6.91 6.83
C ILE A 282 17.42 -7.61 7.78
N ALA A 283 17.19 -8.91 7.58
CA ALA A 283 16.39 -9.74 8.46
C ALA A 283 17.11 -10.15 9.75
N ASP A 284 18.35 -9.71 9.99
CA ASP A 284 19.13 -10.02 11.19
C ASP A 284 19.31 -11.54 11.44
N GLY A 285 19.35 -12.32 10.35
CA GLY A 285 19.43 -13.79 10.41
C GLY A 285 18.11 -14.50 10.73
N ASP A 286 17.00 -13.78 10.86
CA ASP A 286 15.67 -14.35 11.09
C ASP A 286 15.05 -14.85 9.76
N GLU A 287 14.86 -16.17 9.66
CA GLU A 287 14.29 -16.82 8.46
C GLU A 287 12.81 -16.44 8.22
N GLU A 288 12.03 -16.18 9.28
CA GLU A 288 10.63 -15.77 9.15
C GLU A 288 10.55 -14.35 8.56
N VAL A 289 11.37 -13.42 9.07
CA VAL A 289 11.47 -12.05 8.55
C VAL A 289 12.03 -12.05 7.13
N TYR A 290 13.06 -12.86 6.85
CA TYR A 290 13.61 -13.01 5.51
C TYR A 290 12.56 -13.48 4.49
N GLY A 291 11.74 -14.47 4.86
CA GLY A 291 10.61 -14.92 4.05
C GLY A 291 9.60 -13.80 3.78
N GLN A 292 9.24 -13.02 4.81
CA GLN A 292 8.33 -11.89 4.66
C GLN A 292 8.89 -10.80 3.73
N LEU A 293 10.20 -10.52 3.75
CA LEU A 293 10.80 -9.57 2.82
C LEU A 293 10.62 -10.02 1.35
N TRP A 294 10.77 -11.31 1.07
CA TRP A 294 10.48 -11.86 -0.26
C TRP A 294 8.99 -11.77 -0.62
N GLU A 295 8.09 -11.99 0.32
CA GLU A 295 6.64 -11.77 0.12
C GLU A 295 6.31 -10.30 -0.19
N VAL A 296 6.98 -9.35 0.45
CA VAL A 296 6.86 -7.93 0.12
C VAL A 296 7.28 -7.68 -1.33
N LEU A 297 8.42 -8.18 -1.76
CA LEU A 297 8.90 -8.03 -3.14
C LEU A 297 7.97 -8.74 -4.15
N ALA A 298 7.45 -9.92 -3.81
CA ALA A 298 6.45 -10.64 -4.59
C ALA A 298 5.16 -9.83 -4.75
N SER A 299 4.67 -9.17 -3.70
CA SER A 299 3.49 -8.30 -3.78
C SER A 299 3.68 -7.13 -4.76
N VAL A 300 4.90 -6.62 -4.88
CA VAL A 300 5.26 -5.53 -5.79
C VAL A 300 5.36 -6.00 -7.24
N ALA A 301 6.01 -7.14 -7.46
CA ALA A 301 6.09 -7.79 -8.77
C ALA A 301 4.71 -8.26 -9.28
N GLN A 302 3.81 -8.57 -8.35
CA GLN A 302 2.51 -9.18 -8.63
C GLN A 302 1.34 -8.34 -8.09
N PRO A 303 1.17 -7.09 -8.55
CA PRO A 303 0.23 -6.15 -7.95
C PRO A 303 -1.20 -6.67 -8.00
N HIS A 304 -1.63 -7.49 -8.95
CA HIS A 304 -3.02 -7.98 -8.97
C HIS A 304 -3.38 -8.99 -7.86
N ILE A 305 -2.43 -9.50 -7.05
CA ILE A 305 -2.74 -10.37 -5.90
C ILE A 305 -3.23 -9.53 -4.72
N ARG A 306 -4.47 -9.76 -4.30
CA ARG A 306 -5.11 -8.98 -3.24
C ARG A 306 -4.67 -9.49 -1.85
N THR A 307 -3.68 -8.82 -1.27
CA THR A 307 -3.17 -9.13 0.09
C THR A 307 -4.07 -8.60 1.20
N ASN A 308 -4.88 -7.57 0.93
CA ASN A 308 -5.66 -6.81 1.92
C ASN A 308 -4.82 -6.15 3.03
N LYS A 309 -3.50 -6.09 2.89
CA LYS A 309 -2.57 -5.54 3.89
C LYS A 309 -1.62 -4.51 3.27
N ALA A 310 -1.43 -3.40 3.97
CA ALA A 310 -0.29 -2.51 3.81
C ALA A 310 0.89 -3.02 4.67
N VAL A 311 2.11 -2.77 4.23
CA VAL A 311 3.33 -3.23 4.91
C VAL A 311 3.92 -2.06 5.68
N ALA A 312 4.22 -2.28 6.96
CA ALA A 312 5.04 -1.38 7.76
C ALA A 312 6.38 -2.05 8.06
N LEU A 313 7.47 -1.46 7.57
CA LEU A 313 8.83 -1.82 7.99
C LEU A 313 9.15 -1.00 9.24
N TYR A 314 9.22 -1.66 10.39
CA TYR A 314 9.23 -1.02 11.70
C TYR A 314 10.54 -1.22 12.45
N ASP A 315 11.00 -0.14 13.10
CA ASP A 315 12.12 -0.14 14.05
C ASP A 315 12.26 1.26 14.68
N LYS A 316 12.62 1.35 15.97
CA LYS A 316 12.65 2.60 16.74
C LYS A 316 13.86 3.50 16.44
N ASP A 317 15.01 2.93 16.08
CA ASP A 317 16.30 3.63 16.12
C ASP A 317 16.85 3.96 14.72
N GLY A 318 16.28 3.38 13.66
CA GLY A 318 16.71 3.61 12.28
C GLY A 318 17.96 2.79 11.90
N ASN A 319 18.49 3.04 10.70
CA ASN A 319 19.72 2.39 10.19
C ASN A 319 19.69 0.84 10.16
N ASN A 320 18.61 0.30 9.61
CA ASN A 320 18.22 -1.13 9.65
C ASN A 320 17.83 -1.70 8.28
N GLY A 321 18.13 -0.99 7.18
CA GLY A 321 17.87 -1.48 5.81
C GLY A 321 16.49 -1.16 5.22
N LYS A 322 15.58 -0.50 5.96
CA LYS A 322 14.27 0.00 5.47
C LYS A 322 14.34 0.67 4.09
N GLY A 323 15.21 1.66 3.94
CA GLY A 323 15.36 2.42 2.70
C GLY A 323 15.92 1.58 1.55
N THR A 324 16.72 0.55 1.84
CA THR A 324 17.24 -0.40 0.84
C THR A 324 16.12 -1.26 0.27
N ILE A 325 15.22 -1.77 1.13
CA ILE A 325 14.02 -2.53 0.69
C ILE A 325 13.10 -1.65 -0.16
N VAL A 326 12.87 -0.39 0.25
CA VAL A 326 12.06 0.56 -0.53
C VAL A 326 12.69 0.86 -1.89
N ALA A 327 14.01 1.03 -1.96
CA ALA A 327 14.72 1.25 -3.22
C ALA A 327 14.56 0.04 -4.17
N LEU A 328 14.73 -1.18 -3.64
CA LEU A 328 14.55 -2.40 -4.42
C LEU A 328 13.11 -2.57 -4.93
N ALA A 329 12.12 -2.37 -4.06
CA ALA A 329 10.71 -2.38 -4.43
C ALA A 329 10.37 -1.32 -5.49
N THR A 330 10.95 -0.12 -5.37
CA THR A 330 10.77 0.95 -6.35
C THR A 330 11.38 0.59 -7.70
N GLY A 331 12.56 -0.04 -7.72
CA GLY A 331 13.18 -0.56 -8.94
C GLY A 331 12.31 -1.61 -9.65
N LEU A 332 11.72 -2.54 -8.89
CA LEU A 332 10.80 -3.55 -9.44
C LEU A 332 9.50 -2.94 -9.99
N ALA A 333 8.89 -2.00 -9.27
CA ALA A 333 7.66 -1.36 -9.69
C ALA A 333 7.89 -0.41 -10.89
N GLY A 334 9.03 0.28 -10.87
CA GLY A 334 9.38 1.42 -11.71
C GLY A 334 9.03 2.76 -11.05
N GLU A 335 9.91 3.75 -11.22
CA GLU A 335 9.73 5.09 -10.63
C GLU A 335 8.42 5.76 -11.08
N SER A 336 8.09 5.68 -12.38
CA SER A 336 6.87 6.26 -12.94
C SER A 336 5.59 5.65 -12.36
N ARG A 337 5.67 4.43 -11.82
CA ARG A 337 4.56 3.67 -11.22
C ARG A 337 4.60 3.65 -9.70
N THR A 338 5.58 4.32 -9.11
CA THR A 338 5.71 4.48 -7.67
C THR A 338 5.20 5.86 -7.25
N LEU A 339 4.47 5.92 -6.14
CA LEU A 339 4.10 7.16 -5.47
C LEU A 339 4.80 7.22 -4.12
N ALA A 340 5.73 8.17 -3.98
CA ALA A 340 6.35 8.47 -2.70
C ALA A 340 5.39 9.32 -1.86
N ALA A 341 4.70 8.72 -0.88
CA ALA A 341 3.75 9.42 -0.04
C ALA A 341 3.65 8.82 1.37
N SER A 342 3.85 9.67 2.39
CA SER A 342 3.58 9.32 3.78
C SER A 342 2.09 9.07 4.03
N LEU A 343 1.75 8.41 5.13
CA LEU A 343 0.36 8.17 5.54
C LEU A 343 -0.44 9.48 5.69
N SER A 344 0.17 10.52 6.24
CA SER A 344 -0.48 11.83 6.39
C SER A 344 -0.68 12.55 5.06
N ASN A 345 0.17 12.31 4.06
CA ASN A 345 -0.01 12.84 2.71
C ASN A 345 -1.08 12.07 1.93
N LEU A 346 -1.15 10.75 2.05
CA LEU A 346 -2.21 9.93 1.42
C LEU A 346 -3.60 10.31 1.91
N ALA A 347 -3.70 10.78 3.15
CA ALA A 347 -4.95 11.27 3.73
C ALA A 347 -5.44 12.62 3.14
N LYS A 348 -4.68 13.27 2.24
CA LYS A 348 -5.03 14.57 1.63
C LYS A 348 -5.65 14.38 0.24
N ASP A 349 -6.76 15.07 -0.01
CA ASP A 349 -7.47 15.06 -1.30
C ASP A 349 -6.59 15.44 -2.49
N ALA A 350 -5.58 16.30 -2.29
CA ALA A 350 -4.66 16.72 -3.33
C ALA A 350 -3.70 15.60 -3.79
N THR A 351 -3.47 14.59 -2.95
CA THR A 351 -2.57 13.46 -3.24
C THR A 351 -3.30 12.35 -3.99
N LEU A 352 -4.60 12.16 -3.75
CA LEU A 352 -5.39 11.06 -4.32
C LEU A 352 -5.35 10.98 -5.86
N PRO A 353 -5.39 12.09 -6.62
CA PRO A 353 -5.24 12.03 -8.08
C PRO A 353 -3.91 11.42 -8.54
N LEU A 354 -2.86 11.49 -7.72
CA LEU A 354 -1.52 10.97 -8.04
C LEU A 354 -1.42 9.44 -7.94
N ILE A 355 -2.43 8.79 -7.37
CA ILE A 355 -2.50 7.33 -7.21
C ILE A 355 -2.85 6.65 -8.54
N SER A 356 -3.52 7.36 -9.45
CA SER A 356 -3.93 6.79 -10.74
C SER A 356 -2.71 6.33 -11.54
N GLY A 357 -2.75 5.07 -12.01
CA GLY A 357 -1.66 4.46 -12.78
C GLY A 357 -0.46 3.97 -11.94
N LYS A 358 -0.52 4.05 -10.60
CA LYS A 358 0.54 3.57 -9.71
C LYS A 358 0.32 2.11 -9.31
N SER A 359 1.41 1.37 -9.15
CA SER A 359 1.44 -0.01 -8.65
C SER A 359 2.17 -0.16 -7.32
N LEU A 360 2.82 0.90 -6.85
CA LEU A 360 3.48 0.94 -5.55
C LEU A 360 3.23 2.30 -4.91
N ILE A 361 2.83 2.29 -3.64
CA ILE A 361 2.90 3.45 -2.77
C ILE A 361 3.99 3.14 -1.74
N ALA A 362 5.00 4.00 -1.68
CA ALA A 362 6.15 3.82 -0.79
C ALA A 362 6.40 5.08 0.03
N SER A 363 6.98 4.91 1.22
CA SER A 363 7.35 6.02 2.09
C SER A 363 8.59 5.65 2.89
N ASP A 364 9.68 6.41 2.72
CA ASP A 364 10.93 6.20 3.46
C ASP A 364 10.86 6.78 4.89
N GLU A 365 9.95 7.74 5.13
CA GLU A 365 9.72 8.33 6.45
C GLU A 365 8.22 8.63 6.69
N ASN A 366 7.75 8.28 7.89
CA ASN A 366 6.45 8.70 8.42
C ASN A 366 6.67 9.45 9.74
N ALA A 367 6.08 10.64 9.86
CA ALA A 367 6.22 11.47 11.05
C ALA A 367 5.66 10.75 12.29
N THR A 368 6.48 10.73 13.34
CA THR A 368 6.32 9.96 14.59
C THR A 368 5.08 10.31 15.42
N ASN A 369 4.44 11.47 15.15
CA ASN A 369 3.36 12.04 15.97
C ASN A 369 2.08 12.42 15.18
N ASP A 370 2.00 12.11 13.89
CA ASP A 370 0.81 12.49 13.10
C ASP A 370 -0.35 11.53 13.39
N PHE A 371 -1.36 12.02 14.11
CA PHE A 371 -2.64 11.31 14.22
C PHE A 371 -3.31 11.25 12.84
N VAL A 372 -3.47 10.03 12.31
CA VAL A 372 -4.04 9.81 10.98
C VAL A 372 -5.56 9.92 11.05
N ARG A 373 -6.08 11.13 10.79
CA ARG A 373 -7.52 11.45 10.87
C ARG A 373 -8.37 10.68 9.86
N ASN A 374 -7.91 10.54 8.61
CA ASN A 374 -8.64 9.83 7.53
C ASN A 374 -8.10 8.41 7.30
N ALA A 375 -8.22 7.58 8.34
CA ALA A 375 -7.95 6.15 8.29
C ALA A 375 -8.71 5.41 7.17
N GLU A 376 -9.87 5.91 6.75
CA GLU A 376 -10.71 5.28 5.72
C GLU A 376 -10.01 5.15 4.38
N ILE A 377 -9.28 6.17 3.93
CA ILE A 377 -8.55 6.13 2.66
C ILE A 377 -7.51 5.01 2.69
N ILE A 378 -6.71 4.93 3.76
CA ILE A 378 -5.68 3.89 3.92
C ILE A 378 -6.32 2.51 3.94
N LYS A 379 -7.46 2.36 4.63
CA LYS A 379 -8.23 1.11 4.62
C LYS A 379 -8.61 0.75 3.19
N SER A 380 -9.21 1.68 2.45
CA SER A 380 -9.65 1.45 1.07
C SER A 380 -8.50 1.13 0.14
N LEU A 381 -7.35 1.79 0.28
CA LEU A 381 -6.15 1.47 -0.49
C LEU A 381 -5.65 0.05 -0.20
N ALA A 382 -5.63 -0.37 1.08
CA ALA A 382 -5.20 -1.71 1.46
C ALA A 382 -6.18 -2.80 0.99
N THR A 383 -7.50 -2.56 1.09
CA THR A 383 -8.52 -3.53 0.70
C THR A 383 -8.97 -3.41 -0.76
N ARG A 384 -8.42 -2.50 -1.56
CA ARG A 384 -8.87 -2.23 -2.94
C ARG A 384 -10.34 -1.81 -3.05
N ASP A 385 -10.81 -1.09 -2.05
CA ASP A 385 -12.15 -0.50 -2.10
C ASP A 385 -12.08 0.79 -2.95
N PRO A 386 -13.11 1.10 -3.77
CA PRO A 386 -13.13 2.32 -4.56
C PRO A 386 -12.99 3.58 -3.69
N ILE A 387 -12.07 4.47 -4.06
CA ILE A 387 -11.89 5.79 -3.47
C ILE A 387 -12.44 6.87 -4.39
N LEU A 388 -13.15 7.85 -3.82
CA LEU A 388 -13.61 9.02 -4.58
C LEU A 388 -12.45 10.00 -4.73
N VAL A 389 -11.99 10.18 -5.96
CA VAL A 389 -10.97 11.17 -6.32
C VAL A 389 -11.66 12.42 -6.85
N ASN A 390 -11.29 13.59 -6.32
CA ASN A 390 -11.86 14.88 -6.72
C ASN A 390 -10.74 15.85 -7.16
N PRO A 391 -10.24 15.72 -8.40
CA PRO A 391 -9.19 16.60 -8.89
C PRO A 391 -9.72 18.03 -9.06
N LYS A 392 -8.86 19.03 -8.79
CA LYS A 392 -9.24 20.43 -8.96
C LYS A 392 -9.58 20.71 -10.43
N TYR A 393 -10.72 21.36 -10.65
CA TYR A 393 -11.21 21.78 -11.97
C TYR A 393 -11.59 20.62 -12.92
N GLU A 394 -11.69 19.39 -12.42
CA GLU A 394 -12.13 18.22 -13.17
C GLU A 394 -13.36 17.56 -12.51
N LYS A 395 -13.95 16.59 -13.20
CA LYS A 395 -15.07 15.82 -12.65
C LYS A 395 -14.56 14.77 -11.67
N PRO A 396 -15.21 14.58 -10.51
CA PRO A 396 -14.88 13.48 -9.61
C PRO A 396 -15.03 12.12 -10.28
N TYR A 397 -14.18 11.17 -9.91
CA TYR A 397 -14.22 9.80 -10.38
C TYR A 397 -13.84 8.82 -9.26
N ASN A 398 -14.23 7.56 -9.42
CA ASN A 398 -13.80 6.50 -8.51
C ASN A 398 -12.52 5.86 -9.04
N GLU A 399 -11.51 5.73 -8.18
CA GLU A 399 -10.27 5.02 -8.47
C GLU A 399 -10.16 3.78 -7.57
N VAL A 400 -9.52 2.72 -8.08
CA VAL A 400 -9.19 1.52 -7.30
C VAL A 400 -7.68 1.34 -7.38
N PHE A 401 -7.00 1.44 -6.24
CA PHE A 401 -5.58 1.15 -6.18
C PHE A 401 -5.38 -0.37 -6.08
N GLU A 402 -4.66 -0.94 -7.03
CA GLU A 402 -4.42 -2.39 -7.09
C GLU A 402 -3.01 -2.76 -6.60
N GLY A 403 -2.13 -1.79 -6.36
CA GLY A 403 -0.73 -2.01 -6.03
C GLY A 403 -0.41 -2.40 -4.58
N ALA A 404 0.89 -2.49 -4.29
CA ALA A 404 1.42 -2.70 -2.95
C ALA A 404 1.62 -1.38 -2.20
N GLN A 405 1.61 -1.44 -0.86
CA GLN A 405 1.89 -0.32 0.03
C GLN A 405 3.02 -0.69 0.98
N ILE A 406 4.10 0.09 1.00
CA ILE A 406 5.26 -0.12 1.87
C ILE A 406 5.57 1.18 2.62
N HIS A 407 5.54 1.13 3.94
CA HIS A 407 5.73 2.29 4.80
C HIS A 407 6.85 2.03 5.79
N CYS A 408 7.92 2.82 5.73
CA CYS A 408 8.96 2.83 6.74
C CYS A 408 8.47 3.65 7.95
N MET A 409 8.52 3.05 9.14
CA MET A 409 7.98 3.64 10.37
C MET A 409 8.97 3.56 11.51
N ASN A 410 9.23 4.69 12.17
CA ASN A 410 10.05 4.74 13.38
C ASN A 410 9.22 4.74 14.66
N ALA A 411 7.96 5.15 14.57
CA ALA A 411 6.93 4.88 15.56
C ALA A 411 5.67 4.38 14.86
N LEU A 412 4.93 3.53 15.57
CA LEU A 412 3.67 3.02 15.09
C LEU A 412 2.62 4.14 15.11
N PRO A 413 1.86 4.34 14.02
CA PRO A 413 0.86 5.40 13.94
C PRO A 413 -0.28 5.13 14.91
N LYS A 414 -0.80 6.22 15.50
CA LYS A 414 -2.05 6.18 16.27
C LYS A 414 -3.22 6.45 15.36
N PHE A 415 -4.18 5.54 15.37
CA PHE A 415 -5.40 5.62 14.58
C PHE A 415 -6.59 5.94 15.47
N GLY A 416 -7.50 6.78 14.99
CA GLY A 416 -8.76 7.05 15.69
C GLY A 416 -9.70 5.85 15.78
N ASP A 417 -9.45 4.79 15.01
CA ASP A 417 -10.22 3.55 15.05
C ASP A 417 -9.64 2.59 16.10
N HIS A 418 -10.42 2.33 17.15
CA HIS A 418 -10.03 1.49 18.29
C HIS A 418 -10.43 0.02 18.07
N GLY A 419 -11.30 -0.28 17.10
CA GLY A 419 -11.92 -1.61 16.94
C GLY A 419 -11.07 -2.67 16.24
N GLY A 420 -9.73 -2.52 16.22
CA GLY A 420 -8.80 -3.44 15.54
C GLY A 420 -8.92 -3.52 14.01
N SER A 421 -9.96 -2.89 13.43
CA SER A 421 -10.26 -2.96 12.00
C SER A 421 -9.16 -2.33 11.13
N MET A 422 -8.41 -1.38 11.68
CA MET A 422 -7.21 -0.86 11.02
C MET A 422 -6.08 -1.89 11.03
N TRP A 423 -5.70 -2.39 12.20
CA TRP A 423 -4.54 -3.26 12.39
C TRP A 423 -4.59 -4.57 11.61
N ARG A 424 -5.77 -5.13 11.34
CA ARG A 424 -5.91 -6.31 10.45
C ARG A 424 -5.49 -6.07 8.99
N ARG A 425 -5.34 -4.81 8.57
CA ARG A 425 -4.88 -4.39 7.24
C ARG A 425 -3.41 -4.01 7.24
N TRP A 426 -2.68 -4.32 8.30
CA TRP A 426 -1.25 -4.08 8.41
C TRP A 426 -0.50 -5.41 8.54
N LEU A 427 0.60 -5.52 7.81
CA LEU A 427 1.70 -6.42 8.12
C LEU A 427 2.79 -5.57 8.75
N LEU A 428 3.13 -5.84 10.00
CA LEU A 428 4.23 -5.14 10.68
C LEU A 428 5.46 -6.06 10.66
N ILE A 429 6.52 -5.65 9.98
CA ILE A 429 7.77 -6.38 9.89
C ILE A 429 8.81 -5.64 10.74
N PRO A 430 9.28 -6.23 11.87
CA PRO A 430 10.36 -5.66 12.65
C PRO A 430 11.70 -5.85 11.94
N LEU A 431 12.45 -4.76 11.74
CA LEU A 431 13.80 -4.78 11.18
C LEU A 431 14.81 -4.42 12.29
N THR A 432 15.27 -5.43 13.01
CA THR A 432 16.13 -5.29 14.20
C THR A 432 17.61 -5.10 13.87
N ALA A 433 18.02 -5.39 12.64
CA ALA A 433 19.39 -5.21 12.19
C ALA A 433 19.91 -3.80 12.47
N ARG A 434 21.20 -3.70 12.79
CA ARG A 434 21.90 -2.42 13.02
C ARG A 434 23.11 -2.35 12.11
N PHE A 435 23.11 -1.35 11.22
CA PHE A 435 24.22 -1.11 10.28
C PHE A 435 25.11 0.07 10.71
N GLU A 436 24.86 0.67 11.88
CA GLU A 436 25.64 1.81 12.38
C GLU A 436 27.14 1.50 12.46
N GLY A 437 27.95 2.35 11.81
CA GLY A 437 29.40 2.20 11.72
C GLY A 437 29.89 1.16 10.70
N ARG A 438 28.97 0.49 9.99
CA ARG A 438 29.27 -0.45 8.90
C ARG A 438 28.36 -0.24 7.68
N GLU A 439 27.86 0.97 7.50
CA GLU A 439 26.92 1.29 6.43
C GLU A 439 27.58 1.22 5.05
N ARG A 440 27.02 0.39 4.17
CA ARG A 440 27.41 0.29 2.76
C ARG A 440 26.39 1.01 1.87
N LYS A 441 26.45 2.35 1.85
CA LYS A 441 25.44 3.20 1.19
C LYS A 441 25.26 2.91 -0.31
N TYR A 442 26.33 2.50 -0.99
CA TYR A 442 26.33 2.12 -2.40
C TYR A 442 25.37 0.96 -2.72
N ILE A 443 25.01 0.12 -1.73
CA ILE A 443 24.02 -0.95 -1.95
C ILE A 443 22.67 -0.33 -2.33
N LYS A 444 22.20 0.66 -1.55
CA LYS A 444 20.95 1.37 -1.82
C LYS A 444 21.09 2.25 -3.07
N ASP A 445 22.17 3.02 -3.18
CA ASP A 445 22.31 4.07 -4.18
C ASP A 445 22.67 3.55 -5.59
N ASP A 446 23.18 2.32 -5.70
CA ASP A 446 23.58 1.69 -6.96
C ASP A 446 23.00 0.26 -7.10
N TYR A 447 23.36 -0.68 -6.21
CA TYR A 447 23.11 -2.10 -6.46
C TYR A 447 21.61 -2.44 -6.61
N MET A 448 20.73 -1.81 -5.81
CA MET A 448 19.27 -1.99 -5.89
C MET A 448 18.67 -1.54 -7.23
N HIS A 449 19.40 -0.78 -8.04
CA HIS A 449 18.95 -0.25 -9.33
C HIS A 449 19.52 -1.02 -10.53
N ARG A 450 20.44 -1.95 -10.31
CA ARG A 450 21.12 -2.66 -11.39
C ARG A 450 20.20 -3.67 -12.09
N PRO A 451 20.21 -3.74 -13.43
CA PRO A 451 19.34 -4.64 -14.18
C PRO A 451 19.45 -6.11 -13.76
N GLU A 452 20.66 -6.63 -13.52
CA GLU A 452 20.90 -8.01 -13.12
C GLU A 452 20.32 -8.35 -11.74
N VAL A 453 20.39 -7.39 -10.79
CA VAL A 453 19.78 -7.52 -9.46
C VAL A 453 18.27 -7.54 -9.58
N LEU A 454 17.70 -6.58 -10.32
CA LEU A 454 16.26 -6.47 -10.50
C LEU A 454 15.67 -7.68 -11.25
N GLN A 455 16.36 -8.20 -12.27
CA GLN A 455 15.94 -9.38 -13.02
C GLN A 455 15.96 -10.64 -12.14
N TYR A 456 16.98 -10.81 -11.30
CA TYR A 456 17.03 -11.91 -10.33
C TYR A 456 15.86 -11.84 -9.34
N VAL A 457 15.63 -10.66 -8.76
CA VAL A 457 14.54 -10.44 -7.81
C VAL A 457 13.19 -10.63 -8.48
N MET A 458 12.99 -10.11 -9.70
CA MET A 458 11.77 -10.30 -10.47
C MET A 458 11.50 -11.77 -10.73
N ARG A 459 12.49 -12.54 -11.18
CA ARG A 459 12.35 -13.99 -11.40
C ARG A 459 11.88 -14.68 -10.12
N ARG A 460 12.64 -14.53 -9.03
CA ARG A 460 12.35 -15.19 -7.76
C ARG A 460 10.99 -14.77 -7.18
N ALA A 461 10.64 -13.49 -7.29
CA ALA A 461 9.36 -12.95 -6.84
C ALA A 461 8.16 -13.45 -7.64
N LEU A 462 8.31 -13.69 -8.94
CA LEU A 462 7.24 -14.22 -9.82
C LEU A 462 7.07 -15.74 -9.72
N GLU A 463 8.16 -16.47 -9.45
CA GLU A 463 8.14 -17.94 -9.28
C GLU A 463 7.70 -18.37 -7.87
N MET A 464 7.65 -17.44 -6.92
CA MET A 464 7.16 -17.70 -5.57
C MET A 464 5.66 -17.99 -5.57
N ASP A 465 5.24 -19.04 -4.86
CA ASP A 465 3.84 -19.33 -4.57
C ASP A 465 3.27 -18.32 -3.57
N PHE A 466 3.00 -17.11 -4.05
CA PHE A 466 2.52 -16.00 -3.24
C PHE A 466 1.00 -15.85 -3.37
N THR A 467 0.30 -16.02 -2.27
CA THR A 467 -1.16 -15.76 -2.20
C THR A 467 -1.53 -14.64 -1.22
N GLY A 468 -0.56 -14.24 -0.39
CA GLY A 468 -0.71 -13.29 0.70
C GLY A 468 0.50 -13.38 1.64
N TYR A 469 0.56 -12.48 2.61
CA TYR A 469 1.66 -12.44 3.57
C TYR A 469 1.51 -13.50 4.66
N SER A 470 2.62 -14.12 5.03
CA SER A 470 2.71 -15.02 6.17
C SER A 470 2.55 -14.26 7.49
N GLU A 471 1.89 -14.92 8.45
CA GLU A 471 1.76 -14.42 9.82
C GLU A 471 2.86 -15.04 10.68
N THR A 472 3.94 -14.29 10.86
CA THR A 472 5.11 -14.72 11.65
C THR A 472 4.91 -14.40 13.12
N SER A 473 5.64 -15.12 13.97
CA SER A 473 5.56 -14.94 15.42
C SER A 473 5.97 -13.52 15.83
N VAL A 474 7.02 -12.99 15.22
CA VAL A 474 7.56 -11.66 15.50
C VAL A 474 6.62 -10.55 14.99
N SER A 475 6.02 -10.70 13.80
CA SER A 475 5.00 -9.77 13.30
C SER A 475 3.74 -9.77 14.16
N ALA A 476 3.29 -10.93 14.63
CA ALA A 476 2.12 -11.05 15.49
C ALA A 476 2.35 -10.37 16.85
N ALA A 477 3.54 -10.54 17.44
CA ALA A 477 3.94 -9.87 18.68
C ALA A 477 3.96 -8.34 18.50
N LEU A 478 4.56 -7.84 17.42
CA LEU A 478 4.60 -6.40 17.13
C LEU A 478 3.21 -5.83 16.86
N LEU A 479 2.33 -6.58 16.19
CA LEU A 479 0.93 -6.19 15.99
C LEU A 479 0.16 -6.10 17.31
N LEU A 480 0.46 -6.99 18.25
CA LEU A 480 -0.11 -6.96 19.59
C LEU A 480 0.35 -5.72 20.37
N GLU A 481 1.65 -5.38 20.35
CA GLU A 481 2.21 -4.14 20.92
C GLU A 481 1.50 -2.92 20.31
N ALA A 482 1.40 -2.85 18.98
CA ALA A 482 0.73 -1.78 18.26
C ALA A 482 -0.74 -1.59 18.68
N LYS A 483 -1.48 -2.70 18.83
CA LYS A 483 -2.87 -2.69 19.29
C LYS A 483 -2.98 -2.17 20.72
N ASN A 484 -2.09 -2.60 21.62
CA ASN A 484 -2.10 -2.19 23.03
C ASN A 484 -1.73 -0.70 23.19
N ASP A 485 -0.78 -0.21 22.40
CA ASP A 485 -0.39 1.21 22.39
C ASP A 485 -1.50 2.13 21.86
N ASN A 486 -2.27 1.65 20.88
CA ASN A 486 -3.37 2.40 20.29
C ASN A 486 -4.65 2.37 21.16
N ASP A 487 -4.82 1.34 21.98
CA ASP A 487 -6.02 1.11 22.79
C ASP A 487 -5.69 0.92 24.28
N PRO A 488 -5.85 1.99 25.10
CA PRO A 488 -5.60 1.93 26.54
C PRO A 488 -6.44 0.88 27.28
N VAL A 489 -7.63 0.53 26.79
CA VAL A 489 -8.48 -0.51 27.41
C VAL A 489 -7.88 -1.88 27.20
N ARG A 490 -7.31 -2.11 26.02
CA ARG A 490 -6.62 -3.35 25.67
C ARG A 490 -5.33 -3.51 26.45
N LEU A 491 -4.59 -2.42 26.67
CA LEU A 491 -3.43 -2.40 27.55
C LEU A 491 -3.83 -2.74 29.01
N PHE A 492 -4.85 -2.07 29.54
CA PHE A 492 -5.43 -2.40 30.85
C PHE A 492 -5.80 -3.88 30.98
N TRP A 493 -6.44 -4.45 29.96
CA TRP A 493 -6.79 -5.86 29.95
C TRP A 493 -5.57 -6.76 29.94
N ALA A 494 -4.58 -6.47 29.08
CA ALA A 494 -3.35 -7.25 29.00
C ALA A 494 -2.58 -7.27 30.33
N GLU A 495 -2.56 -6.16 31.07
CA GLU A 495 -1.90 -6.05 32.37
C GLU A 495 -2.65 -6.82 33.48
N HIS A 496 -3.99 -6.77 33.51
CA HIS A 496 -4.77 -7.25 34.66
C HIS A 496 -5.57 -8.54 34.44
N ARG A 497 -5.70 -9.04 33.21
CA ARG A 497 -6.51 -10.24 32.89
C ARG A 497 -6.18 -11.46 33.76
N ASP A 498 -4.92 -11.60 34.16
CA ASP A 498 -4.40 -12.72 34.94
C ASP A 498 -4.40 -12.43 36.46
N GLU A 499 -4.67 -11.17 36.86
CA GLU A 499 -4.69 -10.72 38.25
C GLU A 499 -6.09 -10.81 38.90
N PHE A 500 -7.15 -10.84 38.08
CA PHE A 500 -8.52 -10.98 38.58
C PHE A 500 -8.73 -12.31 39.31
N VAL A 501 -9.18 -12.20 40.56
CA VAL A 501 -9.51 -13.34 41.43
C VAL A 501 -10.93 -13.83 41.14
N TRP A 502 -11.85 -12.92 40.81
CA TRP A 502 -13.18 -13.30 40.34
C TRP A 502 -13.12 -13.99 38.97
N ASP A 503 -13.87 -15.07 38.78
CA ASP A 503 -14.09 -15.77 37.50
C ASP A 503 -15.31 -15.24 36.73
N LEU A 504 -15.92 -14.17 37.24
CA LEU A 504 -17.04 -13.47 36.62
C LEU A 504 -16.83 -11.97 36.83
N LEU A 505 -16.61 -11.25 35.75
CA LEU A 505 -16.32 -9.83 35.73
C LEU A 505 -17.44 -9.08 35.02
N PRO A 506 -18.34 -8.42 35.76
CA PRO A 506 -19.27 -7.47 35.17
C PRO A 506 -18.52 -6.38 34.43
N LEU A 507 -18.90 -6.06 33.19
CA LEU A 507 -18.26 -4.98 32.46
C LEU A 507 -18.41 -3.65 33.20
N GLU A 508 -19.51 -3.46 33.96
CA GLU A 508 -19.70 -2.27 34.79
C GLU A 508 -18.57 -2.13 35.80
N PHE A 509 -18.26 -3.20 36.50
CA PHE A 509 -17.15 -3.29 37.44
C PHE A 509 -15.81 -3.00 36.76
N LEU A 510 -15.52 -3.69 35.66
CA LEU A 510 -14.26 -3.56 34.93
C LEU A 510 -13.97 -2.13 34.47
N PHE A 511 -14.99 -1.39 34.05
CA PHE A 511 -14.81 0.00 33.67
C PHE A 511 -14.47 0.91 34.84
N GLU A 512 -15.04 0.66 36.02
CA GLU A 512 -14.67 1.45 37.21
C GLU A 512 -13.22 1.17 37.61
N VAL A 513 -12.77 -0.09 37.56
CA VAL A 513 -11.34 -0.43 37.76
C VAL A 513 -10.47 0.26 36.71
N TYR A 514 -10.87 0.20 35.44
CA TYR A 514 -10.18 0.87 34.34
C TYR A 514 -10.05 2.38 34.53
N LYS A 515 -11.07 3.07 35.06
CA LYS A 515 -10.97 4.51 35.33
C LYS A 515 -9.85 4.82 36.32
N GLY A 516 -9.74 4.02 37.39
CA GLY A 516 -8.67 4.15 38.38
C GLY A 516 -7.29 3.89 37.77
N TRP A 517 -7.16 2.79 37.01
CA TRP A 517 -5.94 2.48 36.26
C TRP A 517 -5.56 3.61 35.29
N PHE A 518 -6.52 4.12 34.52
CA PHE A 518 -6.28 5.15 33.51
C PHE A 518 -5.84 6.47 34.15
N ALA A 519 -6.46 6.88 35.26
CA ALA A 519 -6.08 8.09 35.97
C ALA A 519 -4.65 8.01 36.53
N ARG A 520 -4.22 6.81 36.98
CA ARG A 520 -2.86 6.55 37.48
C ARG A 520 -1.81 6.48 36.36
N ASN A 521 -2.11 5.75 35.27
CA ASN A 521 -1.13 5.39 34.25
C ASN A 521 -1.15 6.28 33.00
N LYS A 522 -2.25 7.00 32.76
CA LYS A 522 -2.46 7.91 31.61
C LYS A 522 -3.08 9.25 32.07
N PRO A 523 -2.50 9.99 33.03
CA PRO A 523 -3.12 11.16 33.67
C PRO A 523 -3.43 12.32 32.70
N SER A 524 -2.69 12.43 31.60
CA SER A 524 -2.92 13.45 30.56
C SER A 524 -3.64 12.91 29.32
N GLY A 525 -4.10 11.64 29.36
CA GLY A 525 -4.80 10.99 28.26
C GLY A 525 -6.29 11.29 28.25
N HIS A 526 -6.94 11.09 27.09
CA HIS A 526 -8.39 11.08 26.99
C HIS A 526 -8.93 9.69 27.28
N MET A 527 -9.72 9.56 28.33
CA MET A 527 -10.38 8.31 28.69
C MET A 527 -11.48 8.00 27.67
N VAL A 528 -11.56 6.74 27.25
CA VAL A 528 -12.64 6.27 26.39
C VAL A 528 -13.99 6.32 27.12
N ASP A 529 -15.06 6.57 26.37
CA ASP A 529 -16.41 6.47 26.92
C ASP A 529 -16.80 5.02 27.23
N ARG A 530 -17.92 4.85 27.94
CA ARG A 530 -18.41 3.55 28.40
C ARG A 530 -18.68 2.55 27.27
N LYS A 531 -19.27 3.01 26.16
CA LYS A 531 -19.60 2.15 25.02
C LYS A 531 -18.33 1.70 24.32
N SER A 532 -17.41 2.63 24.08
CA SER A 532 -16.10 2.36 23.50
C SER A 532 -15.28 1.39 24.35
N PHE A 533 -15.32 1.50 25.68
CA PHE A 533 -14.75 0.53 26.61
C PHE A 533 -15.34 -0.87 26.43
N ASP A 534 -16.67 -0.97 26.45
CA ASP A 534 -17.39 -2.24 26.34
C ASP A 534 -17.14 -2.96 25.01
N ASP A 535 -16.95 -2.21 23.93
CA ASP A 535 -16.62 -2.77 22.61
C ASP A 535 -15.14 -3.19 22.54
N SER A 536 -14.22 -2.38 23.08
CA SER A 536 -12.78 -2.68 23.13
C SER A 536 -12.45 -3.89 24.00
N ILE A 537 -12.98 -3.96 25.22
CA ILE A 537 -12.67 -5.06 26.15
C ILE A 537 -13.14 -6.42 25.62
N ARG A 538 -14.28 -6.46 24.91
CA ARG A 538 -14.76 -7.67 24.24
C ARG A 538 -13.84 -8.09 23.10
N ALA A 539 -13.35 -7.14 22.30
CA ALA A 539 -12.38 -7.43 21.26
C ALA A 539 -11.05 -7.92 21.85
N ALA A 540 -10.61 -7.34 22.97
CA ALA A 540 -9.41 -7.76 23.69
C ALA A 540 -9.51 -9.22 24.20
N VAL A 541 -10.68 -9.61 24.69
CA VAL A 541 -10.97 -10.99 25.14
C VAL A 541 -11.02 -11.96 23.96
N ALA A 542 -11.71 -11.59 22.87
CA ALA A 542 -11.86 -12.44 21.70
C ALA A 542 -10.52 -12.71 20.98
N ASP A 543 -9.61 -11.73 21.00
CA ASP A 543 -8.27 -11.86 20.42
C ASP A 543 -7.26 -12.54 21.40
N GLY A 544 -7.62 -12.74 22.66
CA GLY A 544 -6.75 -13.30 23.70
C GLY A 544 -6.71 -14.84 23.69
N PRO A 545 -5.86 -15.46 24.52
CA PRO A 545 -5.98 -16.89 24.79
C PRO A 545 -7.39 -17.15 25.37
N GLY A 546 -8.06 -18.22 24.97
CA GLY A 546 -9.49 -18.44 25.22
C GLY A 546 -9.90 -18.70 26.68
N ASP A 547 -9.13 -18.23 27.66
CA ASP A 547 -9.38 -18.41 29.09
C ASP A 547 -10.57 -17.56 29.59
N TRP A 548 -10.77 -16.40 28.98
CA TRP A 548 -11.91 -15.52 29.22
C TRP A 548 -12.89 -15.53 28.05
N VAL A 549 -14.19 -15.53 28.36
CA VAL A 549 -15.27 -15.58 27.36
C VAL A 549 -16.30 -14.48 27.63
N ASP A 550 -16.74 -13.77 26.58
CA ASP A 550 -17.91 -12.88 26.64
C ASP A 550 -19.19 -13.72 26.62
N LEU A 551 -20.04 -13.56 27.64
CA LEU A 551 -21.32 -14.26 27.72
C LEU A 551 -22.33 -13.77 26.66
N GLY A 552 -22.05 -12.66 25.99
CA GLY A 552 -22.94 -12.08 24.99
C GLY A 552 -23.96 -11.12 25.59
N LYS A 553 -24.50 -10.24 24.74
CA LYS A 553 -25.34 -9.11 25.18
C LYS A 553 -26.69 -9.59 25.72
N GLY A 554 -26.97 -9.28 26.99
CA GLY A 554 -28.27 -9.49 27.64
C GLY A 554 -28.43 -10.82 28.39
N GLU A 555 -27.52 -11.76 28.18
CA GLU A 555 -27.45 -13.01 28.94
C GLU A 555 -27.10 -12.75 30.40
N LYS A 556 -27.55 -13.65 31.28
CA LYS A 556 -27.40 -13.53 32.73
C LYS A 556 -26.56 -14.67 33.28
N MET A 557 -25.55 -14.34 34.07
CA MET A 557 -24.80 -15.33 34.85
C MET A 557 -24.91 -15.03 36.35
N LYS A 558 -25.01 -16.10 37.14
CA LYS A 558 -25.06 -16.02 38.61
C LYS A 558 -23.66 -15.76 39.16
N ALA A 559 -23.56 -14.88 40.16
CA ALA A 559 -22.35 -14.64 40.93
C ALA A 559 -21.77 -15.94 41.48
N SER A 560 -22.63 -16.80 42.06
CA SER A 560 -22.27 -18.13 42.55
C SER A 560 -20.93 -18.15 43.30
N THR A 561 -20.08 -19.15 43.05
CA THR A 561 -18.68 -19.21 43.50
C THR A 561 -17.72 -18.40 42.63
N ARG A 562 -18.20 -17.77 41.55
CA ARG A 562 -17.36 -17.03 40.57
C ARG A 562 -17.00 -15.62 41.03
N MET A 563 -17.70 -15.06 42.02
CA MET A 563 -17.39 -13.77 42.65
C MET A 563 -17.29 -13.93 44.17
N ALA A 564 -16.52 -14.94 44.62
CA ALA A 564 -16.31 -15.18 46.05
C ALA A 564 -15.26 -14.22 46.61
N GLY A 565 -15.53 -13.66 47.78
CA GLY A 565 -14.63 -12.71 48.45
C GLY A 565 -14.54 -11.34 47.76
N ARG A 566 -13.69 -10.47 48.31
CA ARG A 566 -13.39 -9.16 47.74
C ARG A 566 -12.35 -9.27 46.64
N GLU A 567 -12.50 -8.49 45.59
CA GLU A 567 -11.54 -8.40 44.49
C GLU A 567 -10.38 -7.46 44.86
N PRO A 568 -9.12 -7.92 44.97
CA PRO A 568 -7.98 -7.09 45.39
C PRO A 568 -7.77 -5.82 44.56
N LEU A 569 -8.02 -5.87 43.24
CA LEU A 569 -7.88 -4.70 42.35
C LEU A 569 -8.83 -3.54 42.73
N VAL A 570 -9.90 -3.83 43.48
CA VAL A 570 -10.77 -2.79 44.05
C VAL A 570 -10.03 -1.92 45.05
N VAL A 571 -9.16 -2.52 45.85
CA VAL A 571 -8.39 -1.84 46.90
C VAL A 571 -7.19 -1.12 46.29
N GLU A 572 -6.51 -1.75 45.33
CA GLU A 572 -5.35 -1.16 44.67
C GLU A 572 -5.67 0.20 44.02
N TYR A 573 -6.72 0.26 43.21
CA TYR A 573 -7.08 1.50 42.49
C TYR A 573 -7.82 2.54 43.34
N GLN A 574 -8.01 2.29 44.65
CA GLN A 574 -8.53 3.28 45.61
C GLN A 574 -7.42 4.15 46.23
N HIS A 575 -6.15 3.76 46.16
CA HIS A 575 -5.10 4.43 46.92
C HIS A 575 -4.78 5.85 46.37
N ARG A 576 -4.77 6.84 47.29
CA ARG A 576 -4.42 8.28 47.12
C ARG A 576 -5.45 9.24 46.51
N ASN A 577 -6.75 9.06 46.72
CA ASN A 577 -7.77 10.04 46.30
C ASN A 577 -7.77 10.38 44.79
N VAL A 578 -7.21 9.52 43.95
CA VAL A 578 -7.19 9.72 42.48
C VAL A 578 -8.50 9.24 41.85
N PHE A 579 -9.15 8.24 42.47
CA PHE A 579 -10.39 7.65 41.99
C PHE A 579 -11.14 6.91 43.13
N GLU A 580 -12.46 7.08 43.23
CA GLU A 580 -13.28 6.40 44.26
C GLU A 580 -14.15 5.30 43.63
N MET A 581 -13.92 4.06 44.05
CA MET A 581 -14.75 2.93 43.61
C MET A 581 -16.18 3.05 44.16
N PRO A 582 -17.24 2.80 43.36
CA PRO A 582 -18.60 2.77 43.88
C PRO A 582 -18.80 1.73 45.00
N GLU A 583 -19.49 2.12 46.08
CA GLU A 583 -19.75 1.28 47.27
C GLU A 583 -20.31 -0.11 46.95
N LYS A 584 -21.12 -0.22 45.89
CA LYS A 584 -21.71 -1.49 45.47
C LYS A 584 -20.67 -2.56 45.09
N TRP A 585 -19.46 -2.17 44.71
CA TRP A 585 -18.36 -3.08 44.31
C TRP A 585 -17.42 -3.44 45.48
N LYS A 586 -17.56 -2.79 46.64
CA LYS A 586 -16.72 -3.01 47.83
C LYS A 586 -17.27 -4.10 48.78
N ARG A 587 -18.43 -4.67 48.47
CA ARG A 587 -19.17 -5.62 49.30
C ARG A 587 -19.19 -7.02 48.69
N ASP A 588 -19.46 -8.02 49.51
CA ASP A 588 -19.70 -9.38 49.05
C ASP A 588 -21.03 -9.50 48.30
N PHE A 589 -21.06 -10.37 47.29
CA PHE A 589 -22.26 -10.60 46.48
C PHE A 589 -22.96 -11.90 46.86
N PRO A 590 -24.30 -11.89 47.06
CA PRO A 590 -25.05 -13.11 47.30
C PRO A 590 -24.90 -14.09 46.13
N LYS A 591 -24.71 -15.40 46.43
CA LYS A 591 -24.54 -16.45 45.40
C LYS A 591 -25.64 -16.46 44.32
N GLY A 592 -26.87 -16.06 44.68
CA GLY A 592 -28.02 -16.00 43.78
C GLY A 592 -28.12 -14.74 42.92
N MET A 593 -27.29 -13.71 43.16
CA MET A 593 -27.31 -12.46 42.39
C MET A 593 -26.89 -12.74 40.94
N GLN A 594 -27.54 -12.07 39.99
CA GLN A 594 -27.30 -12.23 38.56
C GLN A 594 -26.73 -10.96 37.96
N PHE A 595 -25.72 -11.12 37.12
CA PHE A 595 -25.11 -10.05 36.34
C PHE A 595 -25.36 -10.27 34.85
N ARG A 596 -25.42 -9.16 34.11
CA ARG A 596 -25.48 -9.11 32.64
C ARG A 596 -24.25 -8.38 32.13
N ASN A 597 -23.92 -8.58 30.84
CA ASN A 597 -22.73 -7.97 30.22
C ASN A 597 -21.50 -8.30 31.06
N VAL A 598 -21.11 -9.57 31.04
CA VAL A 598 -20.07 -10.12 31.89
C VAL A 598 -19.05 -10.84 31.03
N LEU A 599 -17.79 -10.75 31.43
CA LEU A 599 -16.77 -11.71 31.02
C LEU A 599 -16.71 -12.80 32.10
N TYR A 600 -16.50 -14.05 31.69
CA TYR A 600 -16.33 -15.13 32.65
C TYR A 600 -15.19 -16.05 32.24
N ARG A 601 -14.50 -16.61 33.24
CA ARG A 601 -13.42 -17.57 33.03
C ARG A 601 -13.99 -18.97 33.02
N ASP A 602 -13.83 -19.72 31.93
CA ASP A 602 -14.33 -21.09 31.87
C ASP A 602 -13.30 -22.10 32.42
N ARG A 603 -13.28 -22.28 33.74
CA ARG A 603 -12.41 -23.27 34.40
C ARG A 603 -12.78 -24.75 34.09
N ALA A 604 -13.86 -25.01 33.34
CA ALA A 604 -14.28 -26.36 32.93
C ALA A 604 -13.83 -26.73 31.51
N ALA A 605 -13.38 -25.77 30.69
CA ALA A 605 -12.88 -26.04 29.35
C ALA A 605 -11.41 -26.54 29.42
N PRO A 606 -11.06 -27.67 28.80
CA PRO A 606 -9.65 -28.04 28.64
C PRO A 606 -8.96 -26.96 27.81
N LEU A 607 -7.84 -26.43 28.33
CA LEU A 607 -6.90 -25.58 27.58
C LEU A 607 -6.57 -26.29 26.27
N THR A 608 -7.22 -25.87 25.19
CA THR A 608 -7.00 -26.41 23.85
C THR A 608 -6.27 -25.36 23.04
N ALA A 609 -5.08 -25.79 22.58
CA ALA A 609 -4.16 -25.17 21.62
C ALA A 609 -3.03 -24.26 22.17
N ALA A 610 -1.85 -24.89 22.20
CA ALA A 610 -0.52 -24.40 21.86
C ALA A 610 0.23 -23.45 22.81
N VAL A 611 0.78 -24.03 23.89
CA VAL A 611 2.14 -23.67 24.36
C VAL A 611 2.90 -24.97 24.64
N SER A 612 4.10 -25.09 24.07
CA SER A 612 5.05 -26.18 24.31
C SER A 612 5.34 -26.36 25.81
N PRO A 613 5.61 -27.61 26.27
CA PRO A 613 5.59 -27.92 27.69
C PRO A 613 6.91 -27.53 28.36
N ALA A 614 6.84 -26.69 29.38
CA ALA A 614 7.86 -26.64 30.41
C ALA A 614 7.21 -26.29 31.77
N HIS A 615 7.57 -27.08 32.78
CA HIS A 615 7.27 -26.94 34.21
C HIS A 615 5.94 -27.55 34.70
N ALA A 616 6.01 -28.86 34.96
CA ALA A 616 5.20 -29.51 35.98
C ALA A 616 5.91 -29.44 37.35
N LEU A 617 5.22 -28.86 38.35
CA LEU A 617 5.39 -28.96 39.81
C LEU A 617 4.16 -28.21 40.40
N ALA A 618 3.49 -28.52 41.52
CA ALA A 618 3.47 -29.51 42.59
C ALA A 618 2.02 -29.40 43.23
N PRO A 619 1.61 -30.13 44.29
CA PRO A 619 0.20 -30.21 44.70
C PRO A 619 -0.35 -28.87 45.22
N ALA A 620 -1.62 -28.61 44.90
CA ALA A 620 -2.31 -27.33 45.11
C ALA A 620 -2.27 -26.86 46.59
N ALA A 621 -1.59 -25.74 46.82
CA ALA A 621 -1.77 -24.90 48.00
C ALA A 621 -3.20 -24.33 48.03
N ASP A 622 -3.69 -23.98 49.23
CA ASP A 622 -4.96 -23.27 49.38
C ASP A 622 -4.98 -22.05 48.44
N PRO A 623 -5.97 -21.91 47.54
CA PRO A 623 -5.98 -20.83 46.56
C PRO A 623 -5.98 -19.43 47.18
N VAL A 624 -6.44 -19.26 48.43
CA VAL A 624 -6.37 -18.00 49.17
C VAL A 624 -4.94 -17.71 49.63
N VAL A 625 -4.25 -18.74 50.14
CA VAL A 625 -2.83 -18.65 50.52
C VAL A 625 -1.96 -18.42 49.27
N ALA A 626 -2.21 -19.13 48.17
CA ALA A 626 -1.49 -18.94 46.91
C ALA A 626 -1.70 -17.53 46.33
N ALA A 627 -2.89 -16.95 46.49
CA ALA A 627 -3.16 -15.57 46.08
C ALA A 627 -2.44 -14.54 46.96
N ALA A 628 -2.39 -14.77 48.28
CA ALA A 628 -1.65 -13.92 49.22
C ALA A 628 -0.12 -14.02 49.02
N GLU A 629 0.41 -15.21 48.75
CA GLU A 629 1.81 -15.43 48.36
C GLU A 629 2.13 -14.69 47.06
N ALA A 630 1.27 -14.81 46.04
CA ALA A 630 1.45 -14.08 44.78
C ALA A 630 1.36 -12.56 44.96
N HIS A 631 0.51 -12.07 45.86
CA HIS A 631 0.42 -10.64 46.19
C HIS A 631 1.70 -10.15 46.88
N LEU A 632 2.22 -10.91 47.86
CA LEU A 632 3.48 -10.59 48.54
C LEU A 632 4.64 -10.54 47.54
N ILE A 633 4.77 -11.53 46.65
CA ILE A 633 5.81 -11.57 45.61
C ILE A 633 5.73 -10.32 44.71
N ARG A 634 4.52 -9.87 44.34
CA ARG A 634 4.34 -8.63 43.55
C ARG A 634 4.77 -7.38 44.32
N CYS A 635 4.39 -7.26 45.59
CA CYS A 635 4.81 -6.14 46.44
C CYS A 635 6.33 -6.13 46.62
N GLU A 636 6.97 -7.29 46.82
CA GLU A 636 8.42 -7.43 46.95
C GLU A 636 9.13 -7.07 45.64
N ARG A 637 8.59 -7.43 44.48
CA ARG A 637 9.13 -7.01 43.18
C ARG A 637 9.03 -5.50 42.96
N LEU A 638 7.88 -4.89 43.28
CA LEU A 638 7.74 -3.43 43.21
C LEU A 638 8.70 -2.72 44.16
N ALA A 639 8.95 -3.27 45.34
CA ALA A 639 9.94 -2.74 46.28
C ALA A 639 11.37 -2.85 45.73
N ALA A 640 11.71 -3.95 45.05
CA ALA A 640 13.00 -4.13 44.39
C ALA A 640 13.21 -3.19 43.19
N ASP A 641 12.19 -3.00 42.36
CA ASP A 641 12.23 -2.06 41.23
C ASP A 641 12.36 -0.61 41.74
N GLU A 642 11.67 -0.26 42.83
CA GLU A 642 11.79 1.03 43.49
C GLU A 642 13.20 1.19 44.08
N GLU A 643 13.74 0.19 44.78
CA GLU A 643 15.11 0.21 45.31
C GLU A 643 16.17 0.40 44.22
N ALA A 644 16.08 -0.35 43.12
CA ALA A 644 16.96 -0.18 41.97
C ALA A 644 16.88 1.22 41.35
N LEU A 645 15.69 1.83 41.32
CA LEU A 645 15.50 3.20 40.87
C LEU A 645 16.23 4.20 41.79
N TRP A 646 16.13 4.03 43.11
CA TRP A 646 16.80 4.91 44.09
C TRP A 646 18.32 4.71 44.11
N GLU A 647 18.82 3.50 43.92
CA GLU A 647 20.26 3.23 43.74
C GLU A 647 20.80 3.85 42.46
N LYS A 648 20.07 3.72 41.34
CA LYS A 648 20.42 4.38 40.08
C LYS A 648 20.49 5.90 40.23
N ARG A 649 19.53 6.50 40.96
CA ARG A 649 19.53 7.93 41.27
C ARG A 649 20.74 8.33 42.13
N ALA A 650 21.11 7.53 43.12
CA ALA A 650 22.29 7.78 43.96
C ALA A 650 23.58 7.86 43.12
N VAL A 651 23.73 7.00 42.11
CA VAL A 651 24.90 6.98 41.23
C VAL A 651 24.83 8.08 40.16
N GLU A 652 23.75 8.13 39.38
CA GLU A 652 23.65 9.00 38.19
C GLU A 652 23.21 10.43 38.51
N GLY A 653 22.41 10.63 39.56
CA GLY A 653 21.81 11.92 39.92
C GLY A 653 22.49 12.66 41.08
N GLU A 654 23.04 11.92 42.04
CA GLU A 654 23.66 12.48 43.27
C GLU A 654 25.18 12.32 43.33
N GLY A 655 25.76 11.47 42.48
CA GLY A 655 27.21 11.30 42.36
C GLY A 655 27.86 10.58 43.54
N VAL A 656 27.16 9.61 44.16
CA VAL A 656 27.73 8.79 45.25
C VAL A 656 28.91 7.97 44.72
N ALA A 657 30.11 8.32 45.17
CA ALA A 657 31.37 7.78 44.63
C ALA A 657 31.78 6.40 45.20
N ASP A 658 31.26 6.02 46.37
CA ASP A 658 31.53 4.73 47.00
C ASP A 658 30.40 3.74 46.68
N PRO A 659 30.64 2.71 45.83
CA PRO A 659 29.63 1.71 45.49
C PRO A 659 29.11 0.94 46.72
N ALA A 660 29.91 0.78 47.77
CA ALA A 660 29.47 0.10 48.99
C ALA A 660 28.48 0.95 49.81
N HIS A 661 28.42 2.26 49.57
CA HIS A 661 27.53 3.19 50.25
C HIS A 661 26.22 3.45 49.49
N VAL A 662 26.16 3.12 48.19
CA VAL A 662 24.98 3.35 47.32
C VAL A 662 23.67 2.80 47.92
N PRO A 663 23.60 1.57 48.45
CA PRO A 663 22.34 1.04 48.99
C PRO A 663 21.86 1.80 50.24
N GLU A 664 22.78 2.16 51.14
CA GLU A 664 22.44 2.90 52.36
C GLU A 664 22.04 4.34 52.04
N HIS A 665 22.71 4.97 51.08
CA HIS A 665 22.34 6.29 50.58
C HIS A 665 20.94 6.28 49.96
N ALA A 666 20.67 5.35 49.04
CA ALA A 666 19.37 5.16 48.42
C ALA A 666 18.27 4.96 49.47
N ARG A 667 18.52 4.15 50.49
CA ARG A 667 17.59 3.91 51.61
C ARG A 667 17.26 5.18 52.39
N ILE A 668 18.27 5.99 52.74
CA ILE A 668 18.09 7.23 53.52
C ILE A 668 17.33 8.28 52.71
N MET A 669 17.66 8.43 51.43
CA MET A 669 17.01 9.42 50.56
C MET A 669 15.56 9.01 50.23
N ARG A 670 15.30 7.71 50.09
CA ARG A 670 13.96 7.15 49.84
C ARG A 670 12.94 7.47 50.95
N ILE A 671 13.40 7.65 52.19
CA ILE A 671 12.54 8.02 53.34
C ILE A 671 12.54 9.54 53.60
N GLY A 672 13.03 10.34 52.65
CA GLY A 672 13.06 11.80 52.76
C GLY A 672 14.03 12.35 53.80
N SER A 673 15.02 11.56 54.23
CA SER A 673 16.04 11.97 55.19
C SER A 673 17.32 12.45 54.48
N SER A 674 18.19 13.14 55.20
CA SER A 674 19.48 13.60 54.67
C SER A 674 20.61 12.63 55.06
N CYS A 675 21.40 12.22 54.06
CA CYS A 675 22.59 11.41 54.27
C CYS A 675 23.80 12.29 54.67
N SER A 676 24.68 11.77 55.52
CA SER A 676 25.86 12.48 56.01
C SER A 676 27.09 12.36 55.10
N CYS A 677 27.02 11.61 54.00
CA CYS A 677 28.13 11.38 53.07
C CYS A 677 28.50 12.61 52.21
N GLY A 678 27.72 13.69 52.28
CA GLY A 678 27.93 14.93 51.53
C GLY A 678 27.42 14.89 50.08
N ALA A 679 27.00 13.73 49.57
CA ALA A 679 26.21 13.64 48.35
C ALA A 679 24.78 14.13 48.62
N ALA A 680 24.27 14.99 47.74
CA ALA A 680 22.94 15.55 47.84
C ALA A 680 22.33 15.68 46.44
N PRO A 681 21.00 15.55 46.32
CA PRO A 681 20.35 15.66 45.03
C PRO A 681 20.43 17.10 44.53
N GLN A 682 20.66 17.26 43.23
CA GLN A 682 20.74 18.59 42.58
C GLN A 682 19.45 19.43 42.77
N ARG A 683 18.33 18.75 43.08
CA ARG A 683 17.05 19.34 43.45
C ARG A 683 16.39 18.46 44.52
N ALA A 684 15.64 19.06 45.46
CA ALA A 684 14.84 18.30 46.40
C ALA A 684 13.87 17.35 45.67
N TYR A 685 13.78 16.11 46.14
CA TYR A 685 12.85 15.12 45.61
C TYR A 685 11.41 15.58 45.74
N ASP A 686 10.59 15.21 44.76
CA ASP A 686 9.17 15.49 44.81
C ASP A 686 8.57 14.73 46.02
N PRO A 687 7.87 15.42 46.95
CA PRO A 687 7.22 14.76 48.08
C PRO A 687 6.30 13.61 47.68
N THR A 688 5.75 13.62 46.46
CA THR A 688 4.91 12.53 45.93
C THR A 688 5.71 11.25 45.63
N GLU A 689 6.99 11.37 45.27
CA GLU A 689 7.92 10.26 45.03
C GLU A 689 8.36 9.61 46.35
N ILE A 690 8.73 10.41 47.35
CA ILE A 690 9.07 9.90 48.69
C ILE A 690 7.85 9.18 49.28
N ALA A 691 6.68 9.82 49.23
CA ALA A 691 5.45 9.18 49.68
C ALA A 691 5.21 7.87 48.93
N ARG A 692 5.46 7.81 47.60
CA ARG A 692 5.27 6.60 46.79
C ARG A 692 6.14 5.46 47.31
N ALA A 693 7.41 5.72 47.57
CA ALA A 693 8.32 4.71 48.10
C ALA A 693 7.91 4.22 49.50
N GLU A 694 7.47 5.11 50.38
CA GLU A 694 6.90 4.75 51.69
C GLU A 694 5.64 3.87 51.54
N SER A 695 4.78 4.18 50.56
CA SER A 695 3.57 3.41 50.30
C SER A 695 3.87 1.99 49.80
N ILE A 696 4.91 1.81 48.99
CA ILE A 696 5.36 0.49 48.52
C ILE A 696 5.92 -0.31 49.69
N ALA A 697 6.73 0.31 50.56
CA ALA A 697 7.26 -0.35 51.75
C ALA A 697 6.14 -0.80 52.72
N LEU A 698 5.13 0.06 52.93
CA LEU A 698 3.94 -0.30 53.73
C LEU A 698 3.11 -1.42 53.08
N ALA A 699 3.02 -1.44 51.75
CA ALA A 699 2.30 -2.50 51.03
C ALA A 699 2.96 -3.88 51.20
N VAL A 700 4.30 -3.95 51.21
CA VAL A 700 5.02 -5.20 51.52
C VAL A 700 4.72 -5.67 52.94
N VAL A 701 4.74 -4.76 53.92
CA VAL A 701 4.44 -5.09 55.32
C VAL A 701 2.99 -5.57 55.48
N ALA A 702 2.04 -4.91 54.84
CA ALA A 702 0.63 -5.30 54.86
C ALA A 702 0.41 -6.67 54.19
N ALA A 703 0.94 -6.88 52.98
CA ALA A 703 0.82 -8.14 52.26
C ALA A 703 1.44 -9.32 53.04
N ARG A 704 2.52 -9.06 53.77
CA ARG A 704 3.17 -10.07 54.62
C ARG A 704 2.34 -10.40 55.86
N ALA A 705 1.77 -9.38 56.51
CA ALA A 705 0.86 -9.57 57.64
C ALA A 705 -0.40 -10.36 57.23
N ASP A 706 -0.97 -10.05 56.07
CA ASP A 706 -2.14 -10.76 55.52
C ASP A 706 -1.81 -12.24 55.25
N LEU A 707 -0.61 -12.53 54.71
CA LEU A 707 -0.15 -13.90 54.49
C LEU A 707 0.09 -14.65 55.81
N ASP A 708 0.73 -14.00 56.78
CA ASP A 708 0.99 -14.57 58.11
C ASP A 708 -0.32 -14.87 58.86
N GLU A 709 -1.36 -14.03 58.70
CA GLU A 709 -2.69 -14.27 59.25
C GLU A 709 -3.35 -15.51 58.63
N LEU A 710 -3.22 -15.67 57.30
CA LEU A 710 -3.76 -16.83 56.56
C LEU A 710 -3.02 -18.15 56.86
N LEU A 711 -1.75 -18.08 57.25
CA LEU A 711 -0.92 -19.24 57.62
C LEU A 711 -1.04 -19.61 59.11
N SER A 712 -1.72 -18.79 59.92
CA SER A 712 -1.88 -19.02 61.36
C SER A 712 -2.87 -20.16 61.66
N PRO A 713 -2.54 -21.12 62.55
CA PRO A 713 -3.37 -22.30 62.83
C PRO A 713 -4.67 -22.03 63.62
N THR A 714 -5.11 -20.78 63.76
CA THR A 714 -6.32 -20.38 64.52
C THR A 714 -7.40 -19.67 63.70
N GLY A 715 -7.35 -19.72 62.37
CA GLY A 715 -8.40 -19.21 61.47
C GLY A 715 -9.19 -20.33 60.80
#